data_AF-A0A377GMU4-F1
#
_entry.id   AF-A0A377GMU4-F1
#
_cell.length_a   1.000
_cell.length_b   1.000
_cell.length_c   1.000
_cell.angle_alpha   90.00
_cell.angle_beta   90.00
_cell.angle_gamma   90.00
#
_symmetry.space_group_name_H-M   'P 1'
#
loop_
_entity.id
_entity.type
_entity.pdbx_description
1 polymer ?
#
loop_
_entity_poly.entity_id
_entity_poly.type
_entity_poly.pdbx_seq_one_letter_code
_entity_poly.pdbx_strand_id
1 'polypeptide(L)'
;MKTKKILSLISTENDQDVILKKLDLWFSKDPQLIEKTYIFERNIFHLLVLKNKTKVLDKLLSDEQRKSVAQRTDRLGNTLLHFAVRNGEENQDTLNVLLKHFPEMVNTQNSSENTPFHDAILFDQLWAVNIFLKHKQTKRSIKNANDKTAPELALGNPAIRQAILSIDLSKIQLLDLRHRPSSANSRSLDSFHDSFPLMSSRSASSDSLVSPDSVDSSSPSFKLQEINWRVLNFDPVEEQKAPEAPDRKPVEPYSLTPYLKKLFTAHQEKNRSYQKLFKRVCKLFCKYHLSDELDLSEFSAATVQEVLLNIISSSYSAVITQYKHIQNRNFKLFQDFSSLLLSNNLMLPEQKEVAVSEKKSLTNALKLLTACKETPESIREFDFERIAHRALGLLSAYDLVTILINLRRLYKEFDYHQKLVANYVVWQLFTYQCIEGLSPSSSAFLEMELLFKCNDDEELGLGLLGMQINSLFDALIENNSDVFNVPVLSNYQIITQRLAEYKLSQDSFEHLVDRAIELKQGEREYEVKRIAQEMRILTINFYQNVLIKEFSGCGWVKEESKKNAPHIEELTQFFNKLSACFVKKILSQPGDTIKNALQFMLELAHELCLLDGEKYPDLNHLMLICSVLNNNNILRLSNSFELLSSKERKTLAELEHMVSKESNSKWMREVYRLYRTTLPFLGILLTDVTFATDGNHYPLSRFEAVGGILMRVLEIKTLLNYKYSRNTTDLQDFLNNSPEISEDDLYLASLRIQPRKSDVINLDDSSKDWQSILDNLNHNFLNNNLIPAVIFKGQTHSPIQLANQLISCFSKYMERLHKAIKELSEGEELSPEQLKLKEEHGKIQQLIKQLEKTIERIIEVNKTFYVKQKLMGALCPVFYQNKILQLNQHTSLPDQPMDLKKTRRTSWRQVTSLVHKKLFFSSEAKALTFTGEYRSEDLIERTPVDTAMLDAQPDDLSEHENTSLSS
;
A
#
# COMPACT_ATOMS: atom_id res chain seq x y z
N MET A 1 -15.31 -65.76 -35.61
CA MET A 1 -14.37 -66.37 -34.64
C MET A 1 -13.57 -65.35 -33.81
N LYS A 2 -13.02 -64.26 -34.37
CA LYS A 2 -12.16 -63.32 -33.63
C LYS A 2 -12.87 -62.53 -32.50
N THR A 3 -14.12 -62.11 -32.68
CA THR A 3 -14.91 -61.38 -31.65
C THR A 3 -15.18 -62.21 -30.39
N LYS A 4 -15.49 -63.50 -30.52
CA LYS A 4 -15.61 -64.43 -29.37
C LYS A 4 -14.28 -64.61 -28.63
N LYS A 5 -13.15 -64.59 -29.34
CA LYS A 5 -11.78 -64.67 -28.76
C LYS A 5 -11.39 -63.39 -28.01
N ILE A 6 -11.81 -62.22 -28.49
CA ILE A 6 -11.62 -60.94 -27.80
C ILE A 6 -12.44 -60.89 -26.50
N LEU A 7 -13.71 -61.30 -26.55
CA LEU A 7 -14.55 -61.39 -25.37
C LEU A 7 -13.98 -62.35 -24.31
N SER A 8 -13.46 -63.51 -24.72
CA SER A 8 -12.79 -64.42 -23.79
C SER A 8 -11.48 -63.85 -23.24
N LEU A 9 -10.73 -63.07 -24.03
CA LEU A 9 -9.47 -62.46 -23.59
C LEU A 9 -9.71 -61.36 -22.55
N ILE A 10 -10.65 -60.44 -22.81
CA ILE A 10 -10.98 -59.34 -21.88
C ILE A 10 -11.59 -59.87 -20.58
N SER A 11 -12.31 -60.99 -20.65
CA SER A 11 -12.92 -61.65 -19.49
C SER A 11 -11.95 -62.52 -18.67
N THR A 12 -10.70 -62.70 -19.12
CA THR A 12 -9.69 -63.44 -18.33
C THR A 12 -9.02 -62.55 -17.28
N GLU A 13 -8.61 -63.17 -16.17
CA GLU A 13 -7.81 -62.53 -15.10
C GLU A 13 -6.31 -62.41 -15.46
N ASN A 14 -5.94 -62.70 -16.72
CA ASN A 14 -4.56 -62.56 -17.19
C ASN A 14 -4.03 -61.13 -17.02
N ASP A 15 -2.70 -61.03 -16.86
CA ASP A 15 -1.97 -59.77 -16.74
C ASP A 15 -2.33 -58.79 -17.88
N GLN A 16 -2.60 -57.54 -17.50
CA GLN A 16 -3.04 -56.48 -18.40
C GLN A 16 -2.02 -56.22 -19.53
N ASP A 17 -0.73 -56.40 -19.28
CA ASP A 17 0.31 -56.25 -20.32
C ASP A 17 0.27 -57.38 -21.37
N VAL A 18 -0.18 -58.59 -20.99
CA VAL A 18 -0.40 -59.70 -21.93
C VAL A 18 -1.65 -59.46 -22.77
N ILE A 19 -2.70 -58.92 -22.15
CA ILE A 19 -3.94 -58.51 -22.85
C ILE A 19 -3.62 -57.41 -23.86
N LEU A 20 -2.87 -56.38 -23.45
CA LEU A 20 -2.46 -55.28 -24.31
C LEU A 20 -1.65 -55.76 -25.51
N LYS A 21 -0.57 -56.54 -25.30
CA LYS A 21 0.28 -57.06 -26.39
C LYS A 21 -0.52 -57.86 -27.42
N LYS A 22 -1.50 -58.65 -26.97
CA LYS A 22 -2.39 -59.42 -27.84
C LYS A 22 -3.38 -58.54 -28.59
N LEU A 23 -3.96 -57.53 -27.93
CA LEU A 23 -4.88 -56.58 -28.54
C LEU A 23 -4.16 -55.70 -29.59
N ASP A 24 -2.98 -55.15 -29.28
CA ASP A 24 -2.19 -54.38 -30.25
C ASP A 24 -1.79 -55.23 -31.46
N LEU A 25 -1.32 -56.47 -31.24
CA LEU A 25 -1.02 -57.39 -32.34
C LEU A 25 -2.24 -57.68 -33.23
N TRP A 26 -3.44 -57.72 -32.64
CA TRP A 26 -4.69 -57.95 -33.39
C TRP A 26 -5.17 -56.69 -34.12
N PHE A 27 -5.03 -55.51 -33.51
CA PHE A 27 -5.37 -54.24 -34.13
C PHE A 27 -4.39 -53.86 -35.26
N SER A 28 -3.09 -54.17 -35.12
CA SER A 28 -2.10 -53.98 -36.20
C SER A 28 -2.35 -54.88 -37.40
N LYS A 29 -2.96 -56.05 -37.20
CA LYS A 29 -3.26 -57.00 -38.29
C LYS A 29 -4.61 -56.73 -38.97
N ASP A 30 -5.55 -56.10 -38.30
CA ASP A 30 -6.92 -55.87 -38.79
C ASP A 30 -7.54 -54.68 -38.02
N PRO A 31 -7.36 -53.43 -38.52
CA PRO A 31 -7.84 -52.21 -37.87
C PRO A 31 -9.36 -52.13 -37.73
N GLN A 32 -10.11 -52.81 -38.60
CA GLN A 32 -11.58 -52.85 -38.56
C GLN A 32 -12.13 -53.59 -37.34
N LEU A 33 -11.30 -54.30 -36.57
CA LEU A 33 -11.70 -54.95 -35.32
C LEU A 33 -12.04 -53.96 -34.20
N ILE A 34 -11.47 -52.73 -34.24
CA ILE A 34 -11.74 -51.69 -33.23
C ILE A 34 -13.17 -51.14 -33.39
N GLU A 35 -13.63 -51.02 -34.63
CA GLU A 35 -14.94 -50.45 -34.99
C GLU A 35 -16.10 -51.44 -34.82
N LYS A 36 -15.81 -52.72 -34.55
CA LYS A 36 -16.85 -53.73 -34.35
C LYS A 36 -17.62 -53.48 -33.07
N THR A 37 -18.93 -53.48 -33.21
CA THR A 37 -19.86 -53.46 -32.10
C THR A 37 -20.15 -54.87 -31.62
N TYR A 38 -20.40 -54.99 -30.32
CA TYR A 38 -20.71 -56.21 -29.60
C TYR A 38 -22.18 -56.14 -29.11
N ILE A 39 -22.52 -56.87 -28.05
CA ILE A 39 -23.90 -56.90 -27.51
C ILE A 39 -24.33 -55.48 -27.12
N PHE A 40 -25.54 -55.06 -27.52
CA PHE A 40 -26.11 -53.72 -27.31
C PHE A 40 -25.33 -52.58 -27.97
N GLU A 41 -24.71 -52.83 -29.13
CA GLU A 41 -23.91 -51.85 -29.88
C GLU A 41 -22.64 -51.37 -29.14
N ARG A 42 -22.27 -52.04 -28.06
CA ARG A 42 -21.10 -51.69 -27.25
C ARG A 42 -19.82 -51.90 -28.04
N ASN A 43 -18.94 -50.90 -28.05
CA ASN A 43 -17.58 -51.03 -28.58
C ASN A 43 -16.66 -51.81 -27.62
N ILE A 44 -15.42 -52.06 -28.05
CA ILE A 44 -14.41 -52.74 -27.23
C ILE A 44 -14.03 -51.99 -25.94
N PHE A 45 -14.09 -50.65 -25.96
CA PHE A 45 -13.78 -49.80 -24.81
C PHE A 45 -14.81 -49.94 -23.69
N HIS A 46 -16.10 -50.10 -24.02
CA HIS A 46 -17.15 -50.39 -23.02
C HIS A 46 -16.86 -51.71 -22.29
N LEU A 47 -16.37 -52.72 -23.00
CA LEU A 47 -16.02 -54.01 -22.42
C LEU A 47 -14.78 -53.93 -21.52
N LEU A 48 -13.81 -53.09 -21.86
CA LEU A 48 -12.62 -52.84 -21.04
C LEU A 48 -12.96 -52.12 -19.73
N VAL A 49 -13.89 -51.16 -19.78
CA VAL A 49 -14.41 -50.45 -18.59
C VAL A 49 -15.24 -51.38 -17.70
N LEU A 50 -16.06 -52.25 -18.29
CA LEU A 50 -16.84 -53.25 -17.56
C LEU A 50 -15.99 -54.30 -16.83
N LYS A 51 -14.74 -54.53 -17.28
CA LYS A 51 -13.81 -55.51 -16.70
C LYS A 51 -12.62 -54.87 -15.98
N ASN A 52 -12.69 -53.56 -15.70
CA ASN A 52 -11.69 -52.78 -14.97
C ASN A 52 -10.24 -52.94 -15.49
N LYS A 53 -10.04 -52.90 -16.81
CA LYS A 53 -8.71 -53.05 -17.43
C LYS A 53 -8.04 -51.68 -17.66
N THR A 54 -7.75 -50.97 -16.57
CA THR A 54 -7.22 -49.58 -16.53
C THR A 54 -5.98 -49.33 -17.41
N LYS A 55 -4.92 -50.14 -17.27
CA LYS A 55 -3.64 -49.96 -17.98
C LYS A 55 -3.78 -50.21 -19.48
N VAL A 56 -4.63 -51.17 -19.85
CA VAL A 56 -4.98 -51.45 -21.25
C VAL A 56 -5.73 -50.26 -21.84
N LEU A 57 -6.70 -49.73 -21.09
CA LEU A 57 -7.50 -48.59 -21.50
C LEU A 57 -6.65 -47.33 -21.73
N ASP A 58 -5.79 -46.95 -20.78
CA ASP A 58 -4.97 -45.73 -20.88
C ASP A 58 -4.02 -45.75 -22.10
N LYS A 59 -3.37 -46.90 -22.34
CA LYS A 59 -2.48 -47.06 -23.50
C LYS A 59 -3.23 -47.09 -24.83
N LEU A 60 -4.39 -47.73 -24.90
CA LEU A 60 -5.20 -47.76 -26.13
C LEU A 60 -5.85 -46.40 -26.45
N LEU A 61 -6.14 -45.59 -25.43
CA LEU A 61 -6.70 -44.24 -25.59
C LEU A 61 -5.65 -43.18 -25.92
N SER A 62 -4.36 -43.53 -25.92
CA SER A 62 -3.27 -42.61 -26.32
C SER A 62 -3.23 -42.34 -27.84
N ASP A 63 -3.97 -43.12 -28.65
CA ASP A 63 -4.08 -42.98 -30.10
C ASP A 63 -5.36 -42.21 -30.49
N GLU A 64 -5.21 -41.07 -31.18
CA GLU A 64 -6.32 -40.17 -31.55
C GLU A 64 -7.39 -40.84 -32.42
N GLN A 65 -7.01 -41.77 -33.31
CA GLN A 65 -7.98 -42.46 -34.15
C GLN A 65 -8.90 -43.38 -33.30
N ARG A 66 -8.36 -43.93 -32.22
CA ARG A 66 -9.08 -44.84 -31.30
C ARG A 66 -10.01 -44.09 -30.36
N LYS A 67 -9.70 -42.83 -30.04
CA LYS A 67 -10.56 -41.95 -29.24
C LYS A 67 -11.93 -41.71 -29.89
N SER A 68 -11.95 -41.53 -31.22
CA SER A 68 -13.20 -41.34 -31.97
C SER A 68 -14.17 -42.53 -31.83
N VAL A 69 -13.65 -43.75 -31.74
CA VAL A 69 -14.45 -44.96 -31.54
C VAL A 69 -14.92 -45.08 -30.08
N ALA A 70 -14.08 -44.68 -29.13
CA ALA A 70 -14.39 -44.71 -27.71
C ALA A 70 -15.51 -43.72 -27.30
N GLN A 71 -15.67 -42.61 -28.02
CA GLN A 71 -16.74 -41.62 -27.79
C GLN A 71 -18.15 -42.10 -28.18
N ARG A 72 -18.26 -43.12 -29.05
CA ARG A 72 -19.56 -43.66 -29.47
C ARG A 72 -20.31 -44.22 -28.27
N THR A 73 -21.61 -43.96 -28.17
CA THR A 73 -22.49 -44.46 -27.13
C THR A 73 -22.98 -45.88 -27.42
N ASP A 74 -23.50 -46.57 -26.40
CA ASP A 74 -24.24 -47.82 -26.60
C ASP A 74 -25.67 -47.56 -27.12
N ARG A 75 -26.42 -48.65 -27.40
CA ARG A 75 -27.82 -48.57 -27.89
C ARG A 75 -28.76 -47.77 -26.97
N LEU A 76 -28.41 -47.61 -25.69
CA LEU A 76 -29.16 -46.87 -24.67
C LEU A 76 -28.56 -45.48 -24.42
N GLY A 77 -27.68 -45.00 -25.30
CA GLY A 77 -27.03 -43.69 -25.17
C GLY A 77 -25.99 -43.62 -24.05
N ASN A 78 -25.66 -44.72 -23.37
CA ASN A 78 -24.70 -44.70 -22.27
C ASN A 78 -23.28 -44.55 -22.82
N THR A 79 -22.55 -43.61 -22.24
CA THR A 79 -21.11 -43.43 -22.48
C THR A 79 -20.26 -44.35 -21.60
N LEU A 80 -18.96 -44.44 -21.89
CA LEU A 80 -17.97 -45.13 -21.06
C LEU A 80 -18.01 -44.65 -19.59
N LEU A 81 -18.27 -43.36 -19.36
CA LEU A 81 -18.36 -42.78 -18.01
C LEU A 81 -19.57 -43.33 -17.23
N HIS A 82 -20.73 -43.52 -17.87
CA HIS A 82 -21.89 -44.14 -17.21
C HIS A 82 -21.57 -45.56 -16.73
N PHE A 83 -20.86 -46.34 -17.55
CA PHE A 83 -20.45 -47.70 -17.16
C PHE A 83 -19.38 -47.74 -16.08
N ALA A 84 -18.44 -46.79 -16.10
CA ALA A 84 -17.40 -46.70 -15.09
C ALA A 84 -18.00 -46.50 -13.70
N VAL A 85 -19.06 -45.69 -13.61
CA VAL A 85 -19.76 -45.31 -12.38
C VAL A 85 -20.70 -46.40 -11.87
N ARG A 86 -21.34 -47.18 -12.75
CA ARG A 86 -22.25 -48.26 -12.35
C ARG A 86 -21.55 -49.46 -11.68
N ASN A 87 -20.24 -49.58 -11.89
CA ASN A 87 -19.43 -50.62 -11.27
C ASN A 87 -18.84 -50.09 -9.97
N GLY A 88 -18.56 -50.98 -9.01
CA GLY A 88 -18.12 -50.59 -7.66
C GLY A 88 -16.77 -49.86 -7.58
N GLU A 89 -16.32 -49.59 -6.35
CA GLU A 89 -15.16 -48.74 -6.02
C GLU A 89 -13.85 -49.06 -6.75
N GLU A 90 -13.66 -50.30 -7.21
CA GLU A 90 -12.48 -50.74 -7.95
C GLU A 90 -12.24 -49.94 -9.26
N ASN A 91 -13.26 -49.26 -9.78
CA ASN A 91 -13.21 -48.48 -11.01
C ASN A 91 -12.75 -47.02 -10.85
N GLN A 92 -12.33 -46.59 -9.65
CA GLN A 92 -11.86 -45.23 -9.40
C GLN A 92 -10.75 -44.79 -10.36
N ASP A 93 -9.73 -45.64 -10.58
CA ASP A 93 -8.63 -45.35 -11.50
C ASP A 93 -9.10 -45.31 -12.96
N THR A 94 -10.05 -46.18 -13.33
CA THR A 94 -10.67 -46.20 -14.67
C THR A 94 -11.40 -44.88 -14.93
N LEU A 95 -12.16 -44.37 -13.95
CA LEU A 95 -12.88 -43.10 -14.07
C LEU A 95 -11.91 -41.92 -14.21
N ASN A 96 -10.82 -41.88 -13.44
CA ASN A 96 -9.81 -40.84 -13.55
C ASN A 96 -9.11 -40.82 -14.92
N VAL A 97 -8.78 -42.00 -15.47
CA VAL A 97 -8.20 -42.13 -16.82
C VAL A 97 -9.20 -41.65 -17.87
N LEU A 98 -10.48 -42.01 -17.75
CA LEU A 98 -11.50 -41.56 -18.69
C LEU A 98 -11.73 -40.05 -18.63
N LEU A 99 -11.77 -39.45 -17.43
CA LEU A 99 -11.91 -37.99 -17.28
C LEU A 99 -10.67 -37.23 -17.81
N LYS A 100 -9.48 -37.83 -17.71
CA LYS A 100 -8.24 -37.27 -18.28
C LYS A 100 -8.29 -37.21 -19.83
N HIS A 101 -8.79 -38.25 -20.48
CA HIS A 101 -8.82 -38.34 -21.96
C HIS A 101 -10.11 -37.80 -22.59
N PHE A 102 -11.24 -37.84 -21.87
CA PHE A 102 -12.57 -37.43 -22.35
C PHE A 102 -13.29 -36.49 -21.37
N PRO A 103 -12.73 -35.31 -21.08
CA PRO A 103 -13.37 -34.35 -20.17
C PRO A 103 -14.74 -33.89 -20.70
N GLU A 104 -14.91 -33.80 -22.03
CA GLU A 104 -16.12 -33.33 -22.71
C GLU A 104 -17.34 -34.24 -22.50
N MET A 105 -17.14 -35.54 -22.22
CA MET A 105 -18.22 -36.53 -22.10
C MET A 105 -18.90 -36.55 -20.72
N VAL A 106 -18.40 -35.76 -19.76
CA VAL A 106 -18.86 -35.79 -18.36
C VAL A 106 -20.34 -35.40 -18.17
N ASN A 107 -20.90 -34.66 -19.14
CA ASN A 107 -22.27 -34.15 -19.11
C ASN A 107 -23.18 -34.79 -20.16
N THR A 108 -22.70 -35.78 -20.93
CA THR A 108 -23.49 -36.41 -21.98
C THR A 108 -24.67 -37.16 -21.35
N GLN A 109 -25.86 -36.94 -21.87
CA GLN A 109 -27.09 -37.58 -21.40
C GLN A 109 -27.33 -38.91 -22.15
N ASN A 110 -27.74 -39.95 -21.43
CA ASN A 110 -28.15 -41.22 -22.03
C ASN A 110 -29.61 -41.19 -22.52
N SER A 111 -30.15 -42.30 -22.98
CA SER A 111 -31.56 -42.38 -23.46
C SER A 111 -32.62 -42.10 -22.39
N SER A 112 -32.25 -42.11 -21.10
CA SER A 112 -33.10 -41.68 -19.98
C SER A 112 -32.79 -40.24 -19.54
N GLU A 113 -32.04 -39.51 -20.36
CA GLU A 113 -31.53 -38.16 -20.10
C GLU A 113 -30.68 -38.03 -18.83
N ASN A 114 -30.23 -39.15 -18.25
CA ASN A 114 -29.31 -39.15 -17.11
C ASN A 114 -27.89 -38.86 -17.61
N THR A 115 -27.16 -38.03 -16.87
CA THR A 115 -25.71 -37.87 -17.04
C THR A 115 -24.95 -38.90 -16.20
N PRO A 116 -23.63 -39.11 -16.42
CA PRO A 116 -22.81 -39.96 -15.54
C PRO A 116 -22.89 -39.55 -14.06
N PHE A 117 -23.10 -38.26 -13.79
CA PHE A 117 -23.30 -37.73 -12.45
C PHE A 117 -24.66 -38.11 -11.85
N HIS A 118 -25.74 -38.19 -12.65
CA HIS A 118 -27.03 -38.73 -12.20
C HIS A 118 -26.90 -40.21 -11.82
N ASP A 119 -26.24 -41.00 -12.67
CA ASP A 119 -26.01 -42.41 -12.39
C ASP A 119 -25.18 -42.60 -11.11
N ALA A 120 -24.17 -41.76 -10.86
CA ALA A 120 -23.38 -41.85 -9.63
C ALA A 120 -24.23 -41.74 -8.35
N ILE A 121 -25.27 -40.92 -8.41
CA ILE A 121 -26.18 -40.70 -7.28
C ILE A 121 -27.25 -41.79 -7.22
N LEU A 122 -27.81 -42.19 -8.37
CA LEU A 122 -28.80 -43.28 -8.44
C LEU A 122 -28.25 -44.63 -7.98
N PHE A 123 -26.98 -44.90 -8.26
CA PHE A 123 -26.27 -46.13 -7.86
C PHE A 123 -25.54 -45.99 -6.52
N ASP A 124 -25.74 -44.89 -5.79
CA ASP A 124 -25.21 -44.63 -4.45
C ASP A 124 -23.68 -44.68 -4.32
N GLN A 125 -22.98 -44.19 -5.35
CA GLN A 125 -21.50 -44.28 -5.46
C GLN A 125 -20.83 -43.00 -4.94
N LEU A 126 -20.61 -42.92 -3.62
CA LEU A 126 -20.00 -41.76 -2.95
C LEU A 126 -18.63 -41.36 -3.53
N TRP A 127 -17.79 -42.35 -3.86
CA TRP A 127 -16.46 -42.11 -4.45
C TRP A 127 -16.55 -41.43 -5.84
N ALA A 128 -17.50 -41.86 -6.68
CA ALA A 128 -17.70 -41.31 -8.02
C ALA A 128 -18.26 -39.89 -7.94
N VAL A 129 -19.20 -39.65 -7.02
CA VAL A 129 -19.72 -38.31 -6.71
C VAL A 129 -18.57 -37.38 -6.31
N ASN A 130 -17.68 -37.79 -5.40
CA ASN A 130 -16.53 -36.96 -5.00
C ASN A 130 -15.56 -36.64 -6.15
N ILE A 131 -15.38 -37.55 -7.11
CA ILE A 131 -14.52 -37.32 -8.29
C ILE A 131 -15.19 -36.34 -9.26
N PHE A 132 -16.47 -36.54 -9.57
CA PHE A 132 -17.21 -35.64 -10.44
C PHE A 132 -17.34 -34.24 -9.86
N LEU A 133 -17.53 -34.12 -8.54
CA LEU A 133 -17.61 -32.82 -7.89
C LEU A 133 -16.27 -32.06 -7.88
N LYS A 134 -15.13 -32.76 -7.92
CA LYS A 134 -13.79 -32.17 -8.08
C LYS A 134 -13.49 -31.76 -9.52
N HIS A 135 -14.19 -32.33 -10.50
CA HIS A 135 -13.96 -32.06 -11.92
C HIS A 135 -14.70 -30.80 -12.38
N LYS A 136 -13.96 -29.79 -12.87
CA LYS A 136 -14.48 -28.44 -13.19
C LYS A 136 -15.61 -28.41 -14.22
N GLN A 137 -15.70 -29.41 -15.10
CA GLN A 137 -16.69 -29.41 -16.19
C GLN A 137 -18.01 -30.08 -15.82
N THR A 138 -18.14 -30.70 -14.64
CA THR A 138 -19.37 -31.39 -14.23
C THR A 138 -20.49 -30.38 -13.98
N LYS A 139 -21.56 -30.46 -14.76
CA LYS A 139 -22.76 -29.62 -14.57
C LYS A 139 -23.74 -30.31 -13.62
N ARG A 140 -24.11 -29.61 -12.54
CA ARG A 140 -25.09 -30.08 -11.54
C ARG A 140 -26.54 -29.75 -11.91
N SER A 141 -26.74 -28.85 -12.88
CA SER A 141 -28.05 -28.28 -13.28
C SER A 141 -28.75 -29.00 -14.42
N ILE A 142 -28.15 -30.06 -14.97
CA ILE A 142 -28.78 -30.85 -16.03
C ILE A 142 -29.90 -31.68 -15.41
N LYS A 143 -31.07 -31.70 -16.05
CA LYS A 143 -32.22 -32.50 -15.64
C LYS A 143 -32.27 -33.82 -16.42
N ASN A 144 -32.82 -34.86 -15.80
CA ASN A 144 -33.14 -36.11 -16.48
C ASN A 144 -34.59 -36.16 -17.00
N ALA A 145 -35.01 -37.30 -17.57
CA ALA A 145 -36.33 -37.46 -18.16
C ALA A 145 -37.50 -37.34 -17.16
N ASN A 146 -37.22 -37.38 -15.85
CA ASN A 146 -38.19 -37.13 -14.78
C ASN A 146 -38.17 -35.67 -14.30
N ASP A 147 -37.51 -34.79 -15.04
CA ASP A 147 -37.32 -33.38 -14.72
C ASP A 147 -36.56 -33.12 -13.40
N LYS A 148 -35.75 -34.10 -12.95
CA LYS A 148 -34.97 -34.00 -11.71
C LYS A 148 -33.50 -33.77 -12.00
N THR A 149 -32.88 -32.89 -11.21
CA THR A 149 -31.41 -32.71 -11.24
C THR A 149 -30.69 -33.78 -10.42
N ALA A 150 -29.42 -34.03 -10.73
CA ALA A 150 -28.59 -34.97 -9.99
C ALA A 150 -28.58 -34.70 -8.45
N PRO A 151 -28.39 -33.46 -7.96
CA PRO A 151 -28.50 -33.15 -6.53
C PRO A 151 -29.90 -33.41 -5.92
N GLU A 152 -30.98 -33.21 -6.67
CA GLU A 152 -32.35 -33.51 -6.19
C GLU A 152 -32.59 -35.01 -6.01
N LEU A 153 -31.93 -35.85 -6.80
CA LEU A 153 -31.96 -37.30 -6.62
C LEU A 153 -31.21 -37.75 -5.34
N ALA A 154 -30.30 -36.93 -4.82
CA ALA A 154 -29.53 -37.23 -3.62
C ALA A 154 -30.32 -37.08 -2.30
N LEU A 155 -31.59 -36.65 -2.35
CA LEU A 155 -32.46 -36.48 -1.16
C LEU A 155 -32.59 -37.75 -0.31
N GLY A 156 -32.37 -38.93 -0.90
CA GLY A 156 -32.44 -40.23 -0.20
C GLY A 156 -31.20 -40.63 0.59
N ASN A 157 -30.01 -40.09 0.30
CA ASN A 157 -28.76 -40.48 0.98
C ASN A 157 -28.07 -39.29 1.69
N PRO A 158 -27.99 -39.30 3.04
CA PRO A 158 -27.39 -38.20 3.80
C PRO A 158 -25.89 -38.01 3.55
N ALA A 159 -25.14 -39.09 3.26
CA ALA A 159 -23.70 -39.03 3.02
C ALA A 159 -23.38 -38.36 1.66
N ILE A 160 -24.14 -38.68 0.61
CA ILE A 160 -24.01 -38.02 -0.70
C ILE A 160 -24.44 -36.55 -0.60
N ARG A 161 -25.53 -36.27 0.10
CA ARG A 161 -25.98 -34.89 0.36
C ARG A 161 -24.91 -34.08 1.09
N GLN A 162 -24.29 -34.65 2.12
CA GLN A 162 -23.21 -34.00 2.86
C GLN A 162 -21.97 -33.79 2.00
N ALA A 163 -21.61 -34.73 1.13
CA ALA A 163 -20.48 -34.59 0.20
C ALA A 163 -20.70 -33.44 -0.79
N ILE A 164 -21.91 -33.31 -1.36
CA ILE A 164 -22.28 -32.19 -2.24
C ILE A 164 -22.19 -30.85 -1.49
N LEU A 165 -22.76 -30.79 -0.27
CA LEU A 165 -22.74 -29.58 0.56
C LEU A 165 -21.33 -29.18 1.02
N SER A 166 -20.45 -30.15 1.30
CA SER A 166 -19.11 -29.89 1.84
C SER A 166 -18.22 -29.06 0.91
N ILE A 167 -18.39 -29.19 -0.41
CA ILE A 167 -17.62 -28.43 -1.40
C ILE A 167 -18.11 -27.00 -1.47
N ASP A 168 -19.43 -26.79 -1.40
CA ASP A 168 -20.00 -25.44 -1.43
C ASP A 168 -19.70 -24.69 -0.11
N LEU A 169 -19.67 -25.40 1.02
CA LEU A 169 -19.17 -24.88 2.31
C LEU A 169 -17.69 -24.49 2.28
N SER A 170 -16.85 -25.22 1.54
CA SER A 170 -15.43 -24.85 1.38
C SER A 170 -15.26 -23.54 0.58
N LYS A 171 -16.13 -23.27 -0.40
CA LYS A 171 -16.18 -21.98 -1.10
C LYS A 171 -16.66 -20.85 -0.20
N ILE A 172 -17.61 -21.12 0.69
CA ILE A 172 -18.10 -20.15 1.69
C ILE A 172 -16.98 -19.69 2.63
N GLN A 173 -16.00 -20.56 2.94
CA GLN A 173 -14.82 -20.17 3.73
C GLN A 173 -13.98 -19.08 3.05
N LEU A 174 -13.96 -19.02 1.71
CA LEU A 174 -13.24 -17.98 0.96
C LEU A 174 -13.89 -16.61 1.07
N LEU A 175 -15.18 -16.55 1.44
CA LEU A 175 -15.89 -15.29 1.69
C LEU A 175 -15.59 -14.70 3.06
N ASP A 176 -14.94 -15.45 3.95
CA ASP A 176 -14.47 -14.89 5.20
C ASP A 176 -13.26 -13.98 4.92
N LEU A 177 -13.50 -12.67 4.88
CA LEU A 177 -12.46 -11.65 4.69
C LEU A 177 -11.36 -11.71 5.79
N ARG A 178 -11.58 -12.48 6.85
CA ARG A 178 -10.60 -12.72 7.92
C ARG A 178 -9.64 -13.85 7.62
N HIS A 179 -9.95 -14.69 6.65
CA HIS A 179 -9.14 -15.85 6.30
C HIS A 179 -8.74 -15.73 4.84
N ARG A 180 -7.48 -15.39 4.58
CA ARG A 180 -6.92 -15.63 3.26
C ARG A 180 -6.36 -17.06 3.26
N PRO A 181 -6.82 -17.95 2.38
CA PRO A 181 -6.20 -19.27 2.27
C PRO A 181 -4.71 -19.05 2.03
N SER A 182 -3.86 -19.66 2.87
CA SER A 182 -2.42 -19.66 2.69
C SER A 182 -2.10 -20.41 1.39
N SER A 183 -2.22 -19.71 0.27
CA SER A 183 -1.77 -20.16 -1.04
C SER A 183 -0.25 -20.04 -1.17
N ALA A 184 0.43 -19.64 -0.10
CA ALA A 184 1.86 -19.83 0.05
C ALA A 184 2.15 -21.33 0.15
N ASN A 185 2.23 -22.01 -1.00
CA ASN A 185 3.14 -23.15 -1.06
C ASN A 185 4.48 -22.64 -0.55
N SER A 186 5.15 -23.36 0.36
CA SER A 186 6.49 -22.98 0.86
C SER A 186 7.40 -22.58 -0.30
N ARG A 187 7.34 -23.34 -1.41
CA ARG A 187 8.02 -23.06 -2.68
C ARG A 187 7.79 -21.67 -3.27
N SER A 188 6.57 -21.12 -3.16
CA SER A 188 6.27 -19.77 -3.68
C SER A 188 6.89 -18.67 -2.82
N LEU A 189 6.88 -18.86 -1.49
CA LEU A 189 7.51 -17.96 -0.54
C LEU A 189 9.04 -18.02 -0.67
N ASP A 190 9.62 -19.22 -0.79
CA ASP A 190 11.03 -19.45 -1.05
C ASP A 190 11.46 -18.74 -2.36
N SER A 191 10.68 -18.91 -3.45
CA SER A 191 10.98 -18.23 -4.73
C SER A 191 10.88 -16.71 -4.67
N PHE A 192 10.00 -16.18 -3.79
CA PHE A 192 9.87 -14.75 -3.56
C PHE A 192 11.09 -14.22 -2.80
N HIS A 193 11.51 -14.91 -1.74
CA HIS A 193 12.72 -14.56 -0.98
C HIS A 193 13.99 -14.63 -1.83
N ASP A 194 14.08 -15.59 -2.75
CA ASP A 194 15.18 -15.66 -3.73
C ASP A 194 15.21 -14.44 -4.66
N SER A 195 14.05 -13.88 -4.97
CA SER A 195 13.91 -12.70 -5.85
C SER A 195 14.15 -11.37 -5.13
N PHE A 196 13.97 -11.33 -3.80
CA PHE A 196 14.09 -10.12 -2.98
C PHE A 196 14.85 -10.38 -1.65
N PRO A 197 16.10 -10.86 -1.70
CA PRO A 197 16.82 -11.27 -0.51
C PRO A 197 17.12 -10.11 0.45
N LEU A 198 17.35 -8.89 -0.04
CA LEU A 198 17.69 -7.74 0.80
C LEU A 198 16.46 -7.13 1.47
N MET A 199 15.31 -7.13 0.79
CA MET A 199 14.04 -6.69 1.38
C MET A 199 13.41 -7.75 2.32
N SER A 200 13.79 -9.01 2.14
CA SER A 200 13.30 -10.16 2.90
C SER A 200 14.16 -10.59 4.09
N SER A 201 15.30 -9.96 4.34
CA SER A 201 16.18 -10.37 5.44
C SER A 201 16.52 -9.20 6.36
N ARG A 202 16.36 -9.41 7.67
CA ARG A 202 17.04 -8.58 8.67
C ARG A 202 18.55 -8.80 8.60
N SER A 203 19.32 -7.71 8.72
CA SER A 203 20.75 -7.80 9.04
C SER A 203 20.94 -8.67 10.29
N ALA A 204 21.73 -9.74 10.17
CA ALA A 204 21.89 -10.81 11.15
C ALA A 204 22.54 -10.38 12.48
N SER A 205 21.87 -9.55 13.28
CA SER A 205 22.35 -9.14 14.61
C SER A 205 21.26 -8.93 15.66
N SER A 206 20.11 -9.61 15.58
CA SER A 206 19.25 -9.79 16.76
C SER A 206 18.34 -11.02 16.62
N ASP A 207 18.28 -11.78 17.72
CA ASP A 207 17.90 -13.19 17.83
C ASP A 207 16.42 -13.55 17.58
N SER A 208 16.29 -14.81 17.12
CA SER A 208 15.24 -15.83 17.33
C SER A 208 13.76 -15.54 17.04
N LEU A 209 13.34 -16.08 15.88
CA LEU A 209 12.12 -16.84 15.57
C LEU A 209 11.01 -16.97 16.65
N VAL A 210 9.81 -16.46 16.31
CA VAL A 210 8.51 -17.01 16.70
C VAL A 210 7.55 -16.95 15.50
N SER A 211 6.81 -18.04 15.27
CA SER A 211 5.83 -18.27 14.20
C SER A 211 4.61 -17.31 14.24
N PRO A 212 3.80 -17.21 13.16
CA PRO A 212 2.80 -16.14 12.97
C PRO A 212 1.52 -16.19 13.83
N ASP A 213 1.41 -17.09 14.80
CA ASP A 213 0.17 -17.30 15.57
C ASP A 213 0.15 -16.69 16.99
N SER A 214 1.09 -15.82 17.34
CA SER A 214 1.07 -15.13 18.64
C SER A 214 0.85 -13.62 18.49
N VAL A 215 -0.41 -13.22 18.68
CA VAL A 215 -0.91 -12.01 19.34
C VAL A 215 0.08 -10.85 19.51
N ASP A 216 -0.13 -9.83 18.68
CA ASP A 216 -0.03 -8.39 18.93
C ASP A 216 0.56 -7.97 20.30
N SER A 217 1.86 -7.72 20.30
CA SER A 217 2.51 -6.84 21.29
C SER A 217 3.76 -6.20 20.68
N SER A 218 3.57 -5.17 19.85
CA SER A 218 4.58 -4.10 19.69
C SER A 218 4.06 -2.95 18.84
N SER A 219 3.26 -2.08 19.47
CA SER A 219 3.29 -0.65 19.16
C SER A 219 4.70 -0.13 19.50
N PRO A 220 5.37 0.67 18.65
CA PRO A 220 6.62 1.30 19.03
C PRO A 220 6.32 2.43 20.03
N SER A 221 6.34 2.09 21.31
CA SER A 221 6.49 3.06 22.40
C SER A 221 7.95 3.44 22.50
N PHE A 222 8.30 4.68 22.16
CA PHE A 222 9.61 5.22 22.52
C PHE A 222 9.67 5.47 24.04
N LYS A 223 10.40 4.57 24.73
CA LYS A 223 10.88 4.58 26.13
C LYS A 223 9.88 4.93 27.25
N LEU A 224 9.50 3.90 28.01
CA LEU A 224 9.69 3.89 29.46
C LEU A 224 10.13 2.49 29.88
N GLN A 225 11.07 2.45 30.83
CA GLN A 225 12.01 1.36 31.14
C GLN A 225 11.40 -0.04 31.31
N GLU A 226 12.18 -1.05 30.90
CA GLU A 226 11.92 -2.48 31.02
C GLU A 226 11.43 -2.87 32.42
N ILE A 227 10.25 -3.51 32.49
CA ILE A 227 9.80 -4.25 33.66
C ILE A 227 9.67 -5.72 33.27
N ASN A 228 10.43 -6.54 33.98
CA ASN A 228 10.68 -7.97 33.78
C ASN A 228 9.38 -8.81 33.80
N TRP A 229 9.16 -9.64 32.78
CA TRP A 229 7.90 -10.28 32.41
C TRP A 229 7.65 -11.69 32.99
N ARG A 230 8.24 -12.06 34.14
CA ARG A 230 8.15 -13.44 34.68
C ARG A 230 6.95 -13.78 35.58
N VAL A 231 5.93 -12.95 35.66
CA VAL A 231 4.71 -13.30 36.39
C VAL A 231 3.54 -12.86 35.56
N LEU A 232 2.77 -13.80 35.00
CA LEU A 232 1.34 -13.74 34.66
C LEU A 232 1.00 -14.92 33.72
N ASN A 233 0.99 -16.14 34.27
CA ASN A 233 0.18 -17.22 33.69
C ASN A 233 -1.27 -16.92 34.09
N PHE A 234 -2.13 -16.66 33.10
CA PHE A 234 -3.58 -16.65 33.28
C PHE A 234 -4.11 -18.01 32.83
N ASP A 235 -4.46 -18.87 33.79
CA ASP A 235 -5.24 -20.07 33.50
C ASP A 235 -6.69 -19.70 33.13
N PRO A 236 -7.32 -20.40 32.17
CA PRO A 236 -8.72 -20.20 31.82
C PRO A 236 -9.61 -20.77 32.93
N VAL A 237 -10.49 -19.92 33.49
CA VAL A 237 -11.36 -20.28 34.61
C VAL A 237 -12.55 -21.14 34.14
N GLU A 238 -12.71 -22.28 34.82
CA GLU A 238 -13.82 -23.24 34.72
C GLU A 238 -15.19 -22.62 35.04
N GLU A 239 -16.21 -23.05 34.30
CA GLU A 239 -17.62 -22.79 34.57
C GLU A 239 -18.05 -23.40 35.91
N GLN A 240 -18.52 -22.58 36.86
CA GLN A 240 -19.26 -23.06 38.03
C GLN A 240 -20.65 -22.44 38.11
N LYS A 241 -21.63 -23.34 38.32
CA LYS A 241 -23.07 -23.12 38.39
C LYS A 241 -23.47 -22.06 39.43
N ALA A 242 -24.54 -21.33 39.09
CA ALA A 242 -25.16 -20.31 39.92
C ALA A 242 -25.76 -20.84 41.24
N PRO A 243 -25.61 -20.11 42.36
CA PRO A 243 -26.53 -20.19 43.49
C PRO A 243 -27.48 -18.98 43.54
N GLU A 244 -28.70 -19.26 44.02
CA GLU A 244 -29.86 -18.38 44.11
C GLU A 244 -29.63 -17.09 44.93
N ALA A 245 -30.41 -16.06 44.56
CA ALA A 245 -30.35 -14.70 45.07
C ALA A 245 -30.83 -14.56 46.53
N PRO A 246 -30.34 -13.52 47.23
CA PRO A 246 -31.20 -12.75 48.10
C PRO A 246 -31.20 -11.26 47.75
N ASP A 247 -32.40 -10.68 47.85
CA ASP A 247 -32.77 -9.28 47.69
C ASP A 247 -31.67 -8.25 48.01
N ARG A 248 -31.30 -7.45 47.01
CA ARG A 248 -30.65 -6.16 47.21
C ARG A 248 -31.30 -5.10 46.32
N LYS A 249 -31.65 -3.98 46.96
CA LYS A 249 -32.19 -2.72 46.40
C LYS A 249 -31.50 -2.30 45.09
N PRO A 250 -32.19 -1.57 44.19
CA PRO A 250 -31.65 -1.22 42.88
C PRO A 250 -30.39 -0.38 43.05
N VAL A 251 -29.25 -0.96 42.69
CA VAL A 251 -27.98 -0.23 42.67
C VAL A 251 -27.92 0.53 41.34
N GLU A 252 -27.69 1.83 41.41
CA GLU A 252 -27.44 2.69 40.25
C GLU A 252 -26.49 2.01 39.25
N PRO A 253 -26.69 2.18 37.92
CA PRO A 253 -25.81 1.56 36.92
C PRO A 253 -24.38 2.04 37.17
N TYR A 254 -23.54 1.12 37.66
CA TYR A 254 -22.16 1.39 38.02
C TYR A 254 -21.40 1.99 36.81
N SER A 255 -21.21 3.31 36.80
CA SER A 255 -20.46 4.01 35.76
C SER A 255 -18.95 3.87 36.00
N LEU A 256 -18.17 3.71 34.92
CA LEU A 256 -16.70 3.71 34.99
C LEU A 256 -16.11 5.11 35.23
N THR A 257 -16.86 6.16 34.89
CA THR A 257 -16.44 7.57 34.90
C THR A 257 -15.85 8.05 36.24
N PRO A 258 -16.45 7.76 37.41
CA PRO A 258 -15.88 8.18 38.70
C PRO A 258 -14.52 7.54 39.01
N TYR A 259 -14.29 6.30 38.55
CA TYR A 259 -13.02 5.60 38.75
C TYR A 259 -11.92 6.15 37.82
N LEU A 260 -12.29 6.57 36.62
CA LEU A 260 -11.39 7.26 35.70
C LEU A 260 -10.99 8.63 36.23
N LYS A 261 -11.94 9.45 36.72
CA LYS A 261 -11.61 10.75 37.35
C LYS A 261 -10.61 10.58 38.51
N LYS A 262 -10.81 9.57 39.36
CA LYS A 262 -9.85 9.22 40.43
C LYS A 262 -8.47 8.76 39.93
N LEU A 263 -8.42 8.15 38.75
CA LEU A 263 -7.16 7.75 38.12
C LEU A 263 -6.40 8.98 37.59
N PHE A 264 -7.11 9.91 36.95
CA PHE A 264 -6.53 11.16 36.46
C PHE A 264 -6.01 12.04 37.61
N THR A 265 -6.77 12.19 38.71
CA THR A 265 -6.28 12.92 39.89
C THR A 265 -5.03 12.26 40.48
N ALA A 266 -5.03 10.93 40.64
CA ALA A 266 -3.87 10.20 41.17
C ALA A 266 -2.62 10.32 40.27
N HIS A 267 -2.79 10.43 38.95
CA HIS A 267 -1.69 10.68 38.02
C HIS A 267 -1.13 12.09 38.16
N GLN A 268 -2.02 13.09 38.19
CA GLN A 268 -1.65 14.51 38.32
C GLN A 268 -0.94 14.79 39.66
N GLU A 269 -1.36 14.12 40.73
CA GLU A 269 -0.74 14.21 42.06
C GLU A 269 0.50 13.32 42.24
N LYS A 270 0.93 12.57 41.21
CA LYS A 270 2.03 11.57 41.27
C LYS A 270 1.90 10.59 42.44
N ASN A 271 0.66 10.18 42.72
CA ASN A 271 0.33 9.36 43.87
C ASN A 271 0.79 7.90 43.68
N ARG A 272 1.41 7.29 44.70
CA ARG A 272 1.86 5.88 44.68
C ARG A 272 0.73 4.88 44.44
N SER A 273 -0.53 5.28 44.64
CA SER A 273 -1.72 4.46 44.40
C SER A 273 -2.11 4.32 42.92
N TYR A 274 -1.53 5.13 42.01
CA TYR A 274 -1.86 5.16 40.58
C TYR A 274 -1.84 3.77 39.93
N GLN A 275 -0.76 3.00 40.09
CA GLN A 275 -0.66 1.67 39.45
C GLN A 275 -1.75 0.69 39.93
N LYS A 276 -2.14 0.76 41.21
CA LYS A 276 -3.22 -0.09 41.76
C LYS A 276 -4.57 0.33 41.20
N LEU A 277 -4.83 1.63 41.10
CA LEU A 277 -6.03 2.19 40.49
C LEU A 277 -6.10 1.88 38.99
N PHE A 278 -4.99 2.01 38.27
CA PHE A 278 -4.88 1.70 36.84
C PHE A 278 -5.26 0.24 36.55
N LYS A 279 -4.69 -0.72 37.30
CA LYS A 279 -5.06 -2.14 37.19
C LYS A 279 -6.54 -2.38 37.49
N ARG A 280 -7.11 -1.66 38.46
CA ARG A 280 -8.54 -1.75 38.77
C ARG A 280 -9.40 -1.18 37.65
N VAL A 281 -9.05 -0.01 37.12
CA VAL A 281 -9.75 0.62 35.99
C VAL A 281 -9.71 -0.28 34.77
N CYS A 282 -8.56 -0.86 34.40
CA CYS A 282 -8.48 -1.79 33.28
C CYS A 282 -9.40 -3.02 33.44
N LYS A 283 -9.55 -3.55 34.66
CA LYS A 283 -10.51 -4.65 34.93
C LYS A 283 -11.97 -4.20 34.82
N LEU A 284 -12.27 -2.99 35.27
CA LEU A 284 -13.62 -2.42 35.21
C LEU A 284 -13.99 -1.96 33.77
N PHE A 285 -12.99 -1.62 32.96
CA PHE A 285 -13.12 -1.20 31.56
C PHE A 285 -13.86 -2.21 30.69
N CYS A 286 -13.73 -3.50 31.02
CA CYS A 286 -14.41 -4.58 30.31
C CYS A 286 -15.82 -4.89 30.84
N LYS A 287 -16.22 -4.32 31.99
CA LYS A 287 -17.45 -4.68 32.71
C LYS A 287 -18.50 -3.57 32.77
N TYR A 288 -18.06 -2.32 32.71
CA TYR A 288 -18.92 -1.15 32.95
C TYR A 288 -18.76 -0.13 31.83
N HIS A 289 -19.86 0.50 31.43
CA HIS A 289 -19.86 1.54 30.41
C HIS A 289 -19.30 2.87 30.94
N LEU A 290 -18.65 3.59 30.03
CA LEU A 290 -18.38 5.01 30.14
C LEU A 290 -19.67 5.79 29.91
N SER A 291 -19.82 6.90 30.63
CA SER A 291 -20.83 7.90 30.27
C SER A 291 -20.40 8.61 28.97
N ASP A 292 -21.35 8.85 28.07
CA ASP A 292 -21.10 9.57 26.80
C ASP A 292 -20.50 10.97 27.03
N GLU A 293 -20.89 11.62 28.13
CA GLU A 293 -20.38 12.91 28.59
C GLU A 293 -19.15 12.76 29.50
N LEU A 294 -18.07 12.14 28.99
CA LEU A 294 -16.79 12.13 29.71
C LEU A 294 -16.15 13.53 29.68
N ASP A 295 -16.51 14.39 30.64
CA ASP A 295 -15.88 15.70 30.82
C ASP A 295 -14.53 15.56 31.55
N LEU A 296 -13.45 15.88 30.82
CA LEU A 296 -12.06 15.87 31.27
C LEU A 296 -11.43 17.27 31.30
N SER A 297 -12.23 18.34 31.19
CA SER A 297 -11.76 19.73 31.20
C SER A 297 -11.01 20.13 32.48
N GLU A 298 -11.27 19.42 33.58
CA GLU A 298 -10.64 19.61 34.89
C GLU A 298 -9.16 19.20 34.95
N PHE A 299 -8.66 18.45 33.94
CA PHE A 299 -7.33 17.85 33.94
C PHE A 299 -6.41 18.46 32.87
N SER A 300 -5.09 18.42 33.11
CA SER A 300 -4.12 18.88 32.11
C SER A 300 -4.16 18.00 30.85
N ALA A 301 -4.02 18.61 29.66
CA ALA A 301 -4.04 17.88 28.39
C ALA A 301 -2.96 16.78 28.32
N ALA A 302 -1.77 17.02 28.88
CA ALA A 302 -0.69 16.02 28.95
C ALA A 302 -1.08 14.82 29.82
N THR A 303 -1.67 15.06 31.01
CA THR A 303 -2.17 14.01 31.89
C THR A 303 -3.25 13.18 31.21
N VAL A 304 -4.19 13.84 30.52
CA VAL A 304 -5.29 13.17 29.82
C VAL A 304 -4.74 12.25 28.71
N GLN A 305 -3.83 12.77 27.89
CA GLN A 305 -3.22 12.00 26.81
C GLN A 305 -2.47 10.76 27.31
N GLU A 306 -1.59 10.91 28.31
CA GLU A 306 -0.76 9.81 28.81
C GLU A 306 -1.62 8.69 29.42
N VAL A 307 -2.57 9.05 30.29
CA VAL A 307 -3.44 8.07 30.95
C VAL A 307 -4.33 7.35 29.94
N LEU A 308 -4.92 8.07 28.98
CA LEU A 308 -5.78 7.45 27.97
C LEU A 308 -4.97 6.57 26.99
N LEU A 309 -3.77 6.98 26.56
CA LEU A 309 -2.88 6.14 25.74
C LEU A 309 -2.50 4.84 26.46
N ASN A 310 -2.22 4.93 27.77
CA ASN A 310 -1.95 3.74 28.59
C ASN A 310 -3.18 2.81 28.70
N ILE A 311 -4.39 3.37 28.78
CA ILE A 311 -5.62 2.57 28.77
C ILE A 311 -5.82 1.90 27.40
N ILE A 312 -5.63 2.62 26.29
CA ILE A 312 -5.71 2.07 24.93
C ILE A 312 -4.73 0.90 24.78
N SER A 313 -3.46 1.09 25.14
CA SER A 313 -2.43 0.05 25.00
C SER A 313 -2.73 -1.19 25.85
N SER A 314 -3.23 -0.99 27.07
CA SER A 314 -3.57 -2.10 27.98
C SER A 314 -4.86 -2.83 27.61
N SER A 315 -5.80 -2.15 26.96
CA SER A 315 -7.11 -2.72 26.57
C SER A 315 -7.13 -3.30 25.16
N TYR A 316 -6.17 -2.95 24.30
CA TYR A 316 -6.14 -3.35 22.90
C TYR A 316 -6.29 -4.86 22.66
N SER A 317 -5.55 -5.70 23.43
CA SER A 317 -5.65 -7.16 23.30
C SER A 317 -7.05 -7.68 23.61
N ALA A 318 -7.72 -7.11 24.63
CA ALA A 318 -9.09 -7.47 24.99
C ALA A 318 -10.09 -7.02 23.91
N VAL A 319 -9.92 -5.81 23.36
CA VAL A 319 -10.72 -5.26 22.26
C VAL A 319 -10.65 -6.16 21.04
N ILE A 320 -9.44 -6.51 20.59
CA ILE A 320 -9.23 -7.37 19.42
C ILE A 320 -9.79 -8.78 19.66
N THR A 321 -9.64 -9.33 20.85
CA THR A 321 -10.19 -10.65 21.19
C THR A 321 -11.71 -10.65 21.13
N GLN A 322 -12.37 -9.63 21.69
CA GLN A 322 -13.83 -9.51 21.62
C GLN A 322 -14.31 -9.27 20.19
N TYR A 323 -13.64 -8.41 19.43
CA TYR A 323 -13.98 -8.16 18.04
C TYR A 323 -13.86 -9.44 17.19
N LYS A 324 -12.78 -10.21 17.35
CA LYS A 324 -12.61 -11.53 16.71
C LYS A 324 -13.72 -12.50 17.09
N HIS A 325 -14.17 -12.49 18.34
CA HIS A 325 -15.29 -13.31 18.81
C HIS A 325 -16.60 -12.97 18.11
N ILE A 326 -16.95 -11.68 18.00
CA ILE A 326 -18.14 -11.22 17.28
C ILE A 326 -18.07 -11.62 15.81
N GLN A 327 -16.92 -11.40 15.18
CA GLN A 327 -16.73 -11.81 13.79
C GLN A 327 -16.87 -13.33 13.59
N ASN A 328 -16.35 -14.15 14.52
CA ASN A 328 -16.50 -15.61 14.47
C ASN A 328 -17.97 -16.04 14.58
N ARG A 329 -18.74 -15.38 15.45
CA ARG A 329 -20.19 -15.62 15.59
C ARG A 329 -20.93 -15.24 14.31
N ASN A 330 -20.65 -14.06 13.76
CA ASN A 330 -21.26 -13.60 12.50
C ASN A 330 -20.95 -14.55 11.34
N PHE A 331 -19.72 -15.05 11.26
CA PHE A 331 -19.34 -16.01 10.24
C PHE A 331 -20.02 -17.37 10.44
N LYS A 332 -20.17 -17.84 11.69
CA LYS A 332 -20.94 -19.04 11.99
C LYS A 332 -22.42 -18.89 11.57
N LEU A 333 -23.04 -17.76 11.90
CA LEU A 333 -24.40 -17.45 11.43
C LEU A 333 -24.48 -17.43 9.90
N PHE A 334 -23.46 -16.91 9.23
CA PHE A 334 -23.40 -16.94 7.77
C PHE A 334 -23.27 -18.37 7.20
N GLN A 335 -22.51 -19.25 7.88
CA GLN A 335 -22.45 -20.68 7.52
C GLN A 335 -23.80 -21.36 7.71
N ASP A 336 -24.47 -21.11 8.84
CA ASP A 336 -25.79 -21.66 9.15
C ASP A 336 -26.83 -21.17 8.12
N PHE A 337 -26.84 -19.87 7.82
CA PHE A 337 -27.67 -19.26 6.78
C PHE A 337 -27.39 -19.86 5.40
N SER A 338 -26.11 -19.99 5.01
CA SER A 338 -25.75 -20.56 3.71
C SER A 338 -26.12 -22.05 3.62
N SER A 339 -26.00 -22.79 4.71
CA SER A 339 -26.43 -24.19 4.78
C SER A 339 -27.95 -24.31 4.62
N LEU A 340 -28.71 -23.39 5.22
CA LEU A 340 -30.16 -23.31 5.07
C LEU A 340 -30.55 -23.04 3.62
N LEU A 341 -29.89 -22.09 2.94
CA LEU A 341 -30.12 -21.81 1.51
C LEU A 341 -29.82 -23.04 0.64
N LEU A 342 -28.68 -23.68 0.83
CA LEU A 342 -28.29 -24.87 0.05
C LEU A 342 -29.21 -26.07 0.30
N SER A 343 -29.67 -26.24 1.54
CA SER A 343 -30.56 -27.34 1.92
C SER A 343 -31.95 -27.24 1.27
N ASN A 344 -32.34 -26.04 0.83
CA ASN A 344 -33.62 -25.71 0.18
C ASN A 344 -33.48 -25.57 -1.36
N ASN A 345 -32.65 -26.42 -1.97
CA ASN A 345 -32.52 -26.58 -3.43
C ASN A 345 -32.16 -25.29 -4.19
N LEU A 346 -31.13 -24.57 -3.77
CA LEU A 346 -30.55 -23.45 -4.54
C LEU A 346 -29.83 -23.89 -5.86
N MET A 347 -30.21 -25.04 -6.44
CA MET A 347 -29.60 -25.67 -7.62
C MET A 347 -30.54 -25.48 -8.84
N LEU A 348 -30.49 -24.30 -9.47
CA LEU A 348 -31.45 -23.86 -10.52
C LEU A 348 -31.28 -24.59 -11.87
N PRO A 349 -32.36 -25.02 -12.60
CA PRO A 349 -33.42 -24.11 -13.14
C PRO A 349 -34.87 -24.65 -13.37
N GLU A 350 -35.86 -23.75 -13.61
CA GLU A 350 -36.69 -23.73 -14.85
C GLU A 350 -37.16 -22.30 -15.23
N GLN A 351 -37.40 -22.07 -16.54
CA GLN A 351 -37.44 -20.77 -17.22
C GLN A 351 -38.73 -19.97 -17.02
N LYS A 352 -38.59 -18.76 -16.46
CA LYS A 352 -39.39 -17.59 -16.86
C LYS A 352 -38.49 -16.64 -17.64
N GLU A 353 -38.98 -16.10 -18.75
CA GLU A 353 -38.38 -14.92 -19.38
C GLU A 353 -38.31 -13.82 -18.33
N VAL A 354 -37.10 -13.32 -18.07
CA VAL A 354 -36.95 -12.10 -17.28
C VAL A 354 -37.33 -10.98 -18.23
N ALA A 355 -38.51 -10.39 -18.06
CA ALA A 355 -38.90 -9.21 -18.81
C ALA A 355 -37.95 -8.06 -18.46
N VAL A 356 -36.96 -7.82 -19.33
CA VAL A 356 -35.99 -6.74 -19.19
C VAL A 356 -36.45 -5.58 -20.08
N SER A 357 -36.66 -4.41 -19.47
CA SER A 357 -36.91 -3.16 -20.19
C SER A 357 -35.60 -2.60 -20.73
N GLU A 358 -35.58 -2.01 -21.93
CA GLU A 358 -34.37 -1.48 -22.61
C GLU A 358 -33.60 -0.39 -21.84
N LYS A 359 -34.12 0.13 -20.73
CA LYS A 359 -33.44 1.19 -19.95
C LYS A 359 -32.49 0.64 -18.88
N LYS A 360 -31.24 1.12 -18.91
CA LYS A 360 -30.18 0.97 -17.88
C LYS A 360 -30.67 1.39 -16.48
N SER A 361 -31.37 0.50 -15.78
CA SER A 361 -31.94 0.77 -14.46
C SER A 361 -31.41 -0.22 -13.42
N LEU A 362 -31.18 0.27 -12.19
CA LEU A 362 -30.86 -0.54 -11.02
C LEU A 362 -31.79 -1.75 -10.89
N THR A 363 -33.07 -1.57 -11.20
CA THR A 363 -34.11 -2.60 -11.21
C THR A 363 -33.76 -3.77 -12.13
N ASN A 364 -33.25 -3.51 -13.34
CA ASN A 364 -32.82 -4.58 -14.26
C ASN A 364 -31.59 -5.33 -13.75
N ALA A 365 -30.62 -4.60 -13.18
CA ALA A 365 -29.44 -5.22 -12.58
C ALA A 365 -29.84 -6.14 -11.41
N LEU A 366 -30.75 -5.70 -10.54
CA LEU A 366 -31.27 -6.51 -9.44
C LEU A 366 -32.06 -7.73 -9.92
N LYS A 367 -32.90 -7.60 -10.95
CA LYS A 367 -33.63 -8.75 -11.55
C LYS A 367 -32.66 -9.82 -12.07
N LEU A 368 -31.61 -9.41 -12.77
CA LEU A 368 -30.60 -10.32 -13.30
C LEU A 368 -29.71 -10.91 -12.19
N LEU A 369 -29.36 -10.12 -11.17
CA LEU A 369 -28.59 -10.56 -10.01
C LEU A 369 -29.32 -11.66 -9.24
N THR A 370 -30.59 -11.42 -8.90
CA THR A 370 -31.41 -12.40 -8.16
C THR A 370 -31.74 -13.62 -9.00
N ALA A 371 -31.86 -13.47 -10.32
CA ALA A 371 -32.00 -14.59 -11.26
C ALA A 371 -30.71 -15.40 -11.48
N CYS A 372 -29.57 -14.94 -10.94
CA CYS A 372 -28.24 -15.52 -11.19
C CYS A 372 -27.91 -15.62 -12.69
N LYS A 373 -28.29 -14.58 -13.44
CA LYS A 373 -28.01 -14.45 -14.87
C LYS A 373 -26.97 -13.36 -15.12
N GLU A 374 -26.17 -13.51 -16.17
CA GLU A 374 -25.27 -12.45 -16.65
C GLU A 374 -25.97 -11.57 -17.69
N THR A 375 -26.59 -12.20 -18.69
CA THR A 375 -27.47 -11.56 -19.67
C THR A 375 -28.88 -12.18 -19.60
N PRO A 376 -29.93 -11.53 -20.13
CA PRO A 376 -31.28 -12.08 -20.12
C PRO A 376 -31.37 -13.51 -20.70
N GLU A 377 -30.56 -13.80 -21.70
CA GLU A 377 -30.49 -15.07 -22.44
C GLU A 377 -29.61 -16.12 -21.75
N SER A 378 -28.78 -15.71 -20.80
CA SER A 378 -27.88 -16.62 -20.08
C SER A 378 -28.63 -17.61 -19.17
N ILE A 379 -28.02 -18.77 -18.95
CA ILE A 379 -28.54 -19.81 -18.03
C ILE A 379 -28.31 -19.32 -16.60
N ARG A 380 -29.22 -19.70 -15.68
CA ARG A 380 -29.05 -19.40 -14.25
C ARG A 380 -27.85 -20.19 -13.70
N GLU A 381 -26.87 -19.49 -13.16
CA GLU A 381 -25.69 -20.08 -12.53
C GLU A 381 -25.45 -19.43 -11.17
N PHE A 382 -25.66 -20.20 -10.11
CA PHE A 382 -25.43 -19.73 -8.75
C PHE A 382 -23.95 -19.92 -8.36
N ASP A 383 -23.29 -18.81 -8.00
CA ASP A 383 -21.96 -18.83 -7.40
C ASP A 383 -21.88 -17.78 -6.28
N PHE A 384 -21.51 -18.25 -5.09
CA PHE A 384 -21.41 -17.44 -3.87
C PHE A 384 -20.44 -16.26 -4.03
N GLU A 385 -19.23 -16.51 -4.55
CA GLU A 385 -18.19 -15.50 -4.73
C GLU A 385 -18.63 -14.45 -5.75
N ARG A 386 -19.21 -14.91 -6.86
CA ARG A 386 -19.70 -14.03 -7.92
C ARG A 386 -20.79 -13.09 -7.42
N ILE A 387 -21.75 -13.60 -6.64
CA ILE A 387 -22.85 -12.79 -6.11
C ILE A 387 -22.36 -11.83 -5.02
N ALA A 388 -21.44 -12.27 -4.15
CA ALA A 388 -20.79 -11.43 -3.16
C ALA A 388 -20.07 -10.23 -3.80
N HIS A 389 -19.26 -10.48 -4.84
CA HIS A 389 -18.61 -9.43 -5.61
C HIS A 389 -19.62 -8.47 -6.24
N ARG A 390 -20.66 -8.99 -6.92
CA ARG A 390 -21.71 -8.15 -7.51
C ARG A 390 -22.43 -7.31 -6.46
N ALA A 391 -22.71 -7.86 -5.28
CA ALA A 391 -23.36 -7.14 -4.18
C ALA A 391 -22.49 -5.99 -3.67
N LEU A 392 -21.17 -6.22 -3.48
CA LEU A 392 -20.26 -5.16 -3.05
C LEU A 392 -20.09 -4.06 -4.11
N GLY A 393 -19.94 -4.45 -5.38
CA GLY A 393 -19.90 -3.48 -6.48
C GLY A 393 -21.19 -2.67 -6.59
N LEU A 394 -22.34 -3.30 -6.34
CA LEU A 394 -23.63 -2.61 -6.28
C LEU A 394 -23.69 -1.61 -5.12
N LEU A 395 -23.23 -1.98 -3.93
CA LEU A 395 -23.18 -1.12 -2.74
C LEU A 395 -22.24 0.08 -2.92
N SER A 396 -21.17 -0.08 -3.71
CA SER A 396 -20.32 1.05 -4.10
C SER A 396 -21.05 2.05 -5.00
N ALA A 397 -21.98 1.59 -5.84
CA ALA A 397 -22.66 2.41 -6.83
C ALA A 397 -23.98 3.04 -6.34
N TYR A 398 -24.64 2.41 -5.36
CA TYR A 398 -25.95 2.83 -4.85
C TYR A 398 -26.04 2.70 -3.34
N ASP A 399 -26.79 3.61 -2.71
CA ASP A 399 -27.05 3.57 -1.27
C ASP A 399 -27.85 2.32 -0.88
N LEU A 400 -27.52 1.73 0.29
CA LEU A 400 -28.18 0.53 0.83
C LEU A 400 -29.70 0.64 0.84
N VAL A 401 -30.25 1.76 1.31
CA VAL A 401 -31.71 2.01 1.37
C VAL A 401 -32.33 1.94 -0.02
N THR A 402 -31.67 2.47 -1.04
CA THR A 402 -32.18 2.47 -2.42
C THR A 402 -32.19 1.06 -2.98
N ILE A 403 -31.16 0.26 -2.67
CA ILE A 403 -31.11 -1.16 -3.06
C ILE A 403 -32.25 -1.94 -2.39
N LEU A 404 -32.44 -1.79 -1.07
CA LEU A 404 -33.49 -2.47 -0.30
C LEU A 404 -34.90 -2.14 -0.81
N ILE A 405 -35.20 -0.86 -1.08
CA ILE A 405 -36.49 -0.43 -1.63
C ILE A 405 -36.77 -1.12 -2.97
N ASN A 406 -35.76 -1.21 -3.84
CA ASN A 406 -35.94 -1.85 -5.15
C ASN A 406 -36.11 -3.38 -5.01
N LEU A 407 -35.34 -4.04 -4.14
CA LEU A 407 -35.51 -5.47 -3.87
C LEU A 407 -36.91 -5.77 -3.32
N ARG A 408 -37.39 -4.98 -2.36
CA ARG A 408 -38.74 -5.13 -1.79
C ARG A 408 -39.84 -4.97 -2.84
N ARG A 409 -39.73 -3.98 -3.73
CA ARG A 409 -40.69 -3.76 -4.84
C ARG A 409 -40.74 -4.95 -5.79
N LEU A 410 -39.59 -5.53 -6.10
CA LEU A 410 -39.46 -6.68 -7.00
C LEU A 410 -39.82 -8.01 -6.35
N TYR A 411 -39.87 -8.07 -5.02
CA TYR A 411 -40.02 -9.30 -4.26
C TYR A 411 -41.25 -10.12 -4.65
N LYS A 412 -42.37 -9.44 -4.98
CA LYS A 412 -43.61 -10.09 -5.44
C LYS A 412 -43.51 -10.72 -6.83
N GLU A 413 -42.59 -10.21 -7.66
CA GLU A 413 -42.34 -10.73 -9.02
C GLU A 413 -41.34 -11.91 -9.01
N PHE A 414 -40.58 -12.07 -7.92
CA PHE A 414 -39.54 -13.08 -7.82
C PHE A 414 -40.11 -14.49 -7.67
N ASP A 415 -39.49 -15.43 -8.38
CA ASP A 415 -39.68 -16.85 -8.09
C ASP A 415 -39.01 -17.25 -6.76
N TYR A 416 -39.27 -18.49 -6.35
CA TYR A 416 -38.77 -19.05 -5.10
C TYR A 416 -37.24 -18.90 -4.94
N HIS A 417 -36.46 -19.16 -5.99
CA HIS A 417 -35.00 -19.10 -5.89
C HIS A 417 -34.49 -17.65 -5.94
N GLN A 418 -35.11 -16.78 -6.73
CA GLN A 418 -34.79 -15.36 -6.75
C GLN A 418 -34.98 -14.72 -5.37
N LYS A 419 -36.00 -15.14 -4.60
CA LYS A 419 -36.20 -14.73 -3.22
C LYS A 419 -35.07 -15.19 -2.29
N LEU A 420 -34.59 -16.42 -2.44
CA LEU A 420 -33.43 -16.93 -1.68
C LEU A 420 -32.15 -16.14 -1.99
N VAL A 421 -31.89 -15.89 -3.27
CA VAL A 421 -30.74 -15.09 -3.71
C VAL A 421 -30.87 -13.63 -3.24
N ALA A 422 -32.07 -13.06 -3.25
CA ALA A 422 -32.30 -11.71 -2.73
C ALA A 422 -31.93 -11.61 -1.24
N ASN A 423 -32.32 -12.58 -0.42
CA ASN A 423 -31.93 -12.64 0.99
C ASN A 423 -30.41 -12.80 1.15
N TYR A 424 -29.75 -13.62 0.31
CA TYR A 424 -28.28 -13.71 0.30
C TYR A 424 -27.61 -12.38 -0.04
N VAL A 425 -28.11 -11.67 -1.06
CA VAL A 425 -27.59 -10.34 -1.41
C VAL A 425 -27.75 -9.37 -0.24
N VAL A 426 -28.91 -9.34 0.42
CA VAL A 426 -29.14 -8.48 1.61
C VAL A 426 -28.19 -8.80 2.75
N TRP A 427 -27.93 -10.09 3.00
CA TRP A 427 -26.93 -10.52 3.99
C TRP A 427 -25.53 -9.97 3.69
N GLN A 428 -25.10 -10.07 2.43
CA GLN A 428 -23.80 -9.55 2.00
C GLN A 428 -23.73 -8.03 2.14
N LEU A 429 -24.75 -7.31 1.67
CA LEU A 429 -24.83 -5.85 1.76
C LEU A 429 -24.74 -5.36 3.22
N PHE A 430 -25.50 -5.99 4.13
CA PHE A 430 -25.46 -5.67 5.55
C PHE A 430 -24.07 -5.94 6.16
N THR A 431 -23.48 -7.11 5.85
CA THR A 431 -22.16 -7.48 6.35
C THR A 431 -21.09 -6.47 5.93
N TYR A 432 -21.08 -6.04 4.67
CA TYR A 432 -20.12 -5.04 4.18
C TYR A 432 -20.31 -3.68 4.83
N GLN A 433 -21.56 -3.25 5.02
CA GLN A 433 -21.87 -2.00 5.72
C GLN A 433 -21.33 -2.00 7.16
N CYS A 434 -21.49 -3.12 7.88
CA CYS A 434 -20.95 -3.28 9.23
C CYS A 434 -19.42 -3.23 9.25
N ILE A 435 -18.74 -3.81 8.25
CA ILE A 435 -17.27 -3.76 8.14
C ILE A 435 -16.78 -2.33 7.88
N GLU A 436 -17.54 -1.51 7.15
CA GLU A 436 -17.19 -0.09 6.96
C GLU A 436 -17.26 0.73 8.25
N GLY A 437 -17.71 0.15 9.37
CA GLY A 437 -17.85 0.83 10.66
C GLY A 437 -19.07 1.73 10.75
N LEU A 438 -19.98 1.64 9.78
CA LEU A 438 -21.22 2.42 9.73
C LEU A 438 -22.35 1.57 10.33
N SER A 439 -23.02 2.07 11.37
CA SER A 439 -24.31 1.47 11.74
C SER A 439 -25.31 1.77 10.62
N PRO A 440 -26.13 0.79 10.20
CA PRO A 440 -27.19 1.05 9.25
C PRO A 440 -28.09 2.17 9.78
N SER A 441 -28.52 3.08 8.91
CA SER A 441 -29.43 4.14 9.31
C SER A 441 -30.76 3.56 9.78
N SER A 442 -31.51 4.30 10.61
CA SER A 442 -32.86 3.87 11.03
C SER A 442 -33.78 3.56 9.84
N SER A 443 -33.58 4.26 8.72
CA SER A 443 -34.29 3.97 7.46
C SER A 443 -33.89 2.64 6.82
N ALA A 444 -32.61 2.25 6.91
CA ALA A 444 -32.16 0.95 6.40
C ALA A 444 -32.75 -0.20 7.22
N PHE A 445 -32.77 -0.07 8.55
CA PHE A 445 -33.43 -1.06 9.43
C PHE A 445 -34.92 -1.19 9.14
N LEU A 446 -35.64 -0.06 8.97
CA LEU A 446 -37.06 -0.10 8.60
C LEU A 446 -37.29 -0.83 7.27
N GLU A 447 -36.48 -0.57 6.25
CA GLU A 447 -36.61 -1.27 4.96
C GLU A 447 -36.26 -2.76 5.06
N MET A 448 -35.32 -3.15 5.93
CA MET A 448 -35.04 -4.57 6.24
C MET A 448 -36.23 -5.24 6.93
N GLU A 449 -36.83 -4.62 7.96
CA GLU A 449 -38.03 -5.13 8.63
C GLU A 449 -39.21 -5.30 7.65
N LEU A 450 -39.37 -4.35 6.72
CA LEU A 450 -40.40 -4.44 5.68
C LEU A 450 -40.13 -5.59 4.71
N LEU A 451 -38.86 -5.89 4.41
CA LEU A 451 -38.48 -7.05 3.60
C LEU A 451 -38.70 -8.37 4.37
N PHE A 452 -38.41 -8.41 5.68
CA PHE A 452 -38.65 -9.58 6.53
C PHE A 452 -40.13 -9.94 6.56
N LYS A 453 -41.02 -8.96 6.64
CA LYS A 453 -42.47 -9.20 6.48
C LYS A 453 -42.84 -9.82 5.14
N CYS A 454 -42.10 -9.50 4.06
CA CYS A 454 -42.29 -10.17 2.77
C CYS A 454 -41.78 -11.62 2.76
N ASN A 455 -40.77 -11.94 3.59
CA ASN A 455 -40.30 -13.33 3.76
C ASN A 455 -41.35 -14.19 4.48
N ASP A 456 -41.99 -13.65 5.53
CA ASP A 456 -42.95 -14.37 6.39
C ASP A 456 -44.28 -14.71 5.68
N ASP A 457 -44.61 -13.99 4.60
CA ASP A 457 -45.84 -14.20 3.83
C ASP A 457 -45.90 -15.65 3.30
N GLU A 458 -46.98 -16.38 3.63
CA GLU A 458 -47.17 -17.79 3.23
C GLU A 458 -47.50 -17.96 1.74
N GLU A 459 -48.21 -17.00 1.14
CA GLU A 459 -48.67 -17.09 -0.25
C GLU A 459 -47.66 -16.49 -1.23
N LEU A 460 -47.15 -15.31 -0.91
CA LEU A 460 -46.27 -14.52 -1.76
C LEU A 460 -44.82 -14.49 -1.29
N GLY A 461 -44.50 -15.05 -0.13
CA GLY A 461 -43.17 -15.04 0.48
C GLY A 461 -42.45 -16.39 0.42
N LEU A 462 -41.83 -16.76 1.54
CA LEU A 462 -41.13 -18.03 1.78
C LEU A 462 -41.76 -18.82 2.95
N GLY A 463 -42.82 -18.29 3.59
CA GLY A 463 -43.49 -18.89 4.74
C GLY A 463 -42.53 -19.23 5.89
N LEU A 464 -42.59 -20.48 6.38
CA LEU A 464 -41.75 -20.96 7.48
C LEU A 464 -40.25 -20.78 7.23
N LEU A 465 -39.79 -20.98 5.99
CA LEU A 465 -38.39 -20.76 5.63
C LEU A 465 -38.02 -19.28 5.74
N GLY A 466 -38.95 -18.39 5.38
CA GLY A 466 -38.80 -16.95 5.57
C GLY A 466 -38.61 -16.57 7.03
N MET A 467 -39.41 -17.17 7.93
CA MET A 467 -39.29 -16.95 9.38
C MET A 467 -37.93 -17.42 9.92
N GLN A 468 -37.42 -18.56 9.43
CA GLN A 468 -36.09 -19.06 9.80
C GLN A 468 -34.96 -18.16 9.29
N ILE A 469 -35.10 -17.59 8.09
CA ILE A 469 -34.15 -16.62 7.55
C ILE A 469 -34.19 -15.33 8.38
N ASN A 470 -35.38 -14.84 8.72
CA ASN A 470 -35.57 -13.64 9.52
C ASN A 470 -34.94 -13.78 10.91
N SER A 471 -35.11 -14.92 11.59
CA SER A 471 -34.49 -15.14 12.90
C SER A 471 -32.95 -15.15 12.86
N LEU A 472 -32.35 -15.63 11.75
CA LEU A 472 -30.91 -15.53 11.54
C LEU A 472 -30.46 -14.09 11.29
N PHE A 473 -31.26 -13.29 10.57
CA PHE A 473 -31.02 -11.86 10.42
C PHE A 473 -31.13 -11.11 11.74
N ASP A 474 -32.14 -11.40 12.55
CA ASP A 474 -32.30 -10.80 13.88
C ASP A 474 -31.08 -11.10 14.75
N ALA A 475 -30.63 -12.36 14.79
CA ALA A 475 -29.41 -12.75 15.49
C ALA A 475 -28.15 -12.05 14.94
N LEU A 476 -28.06 -11.80 13.63
CA LEU A 476 -26.97 -11.04 13.01
C LEU A 476 -27.03 -9.57 13.42
N ILE A 477 -28.21 -8.95 13.39
CA ILE A 477 -28.42 -7.56 13.78
C ILE A 477 -28.11 -7.38 15.26
N GLU A 478 -28.56 -8.29 16.13
CA GLU A 478 -28.24 -8.30 17.56
C GLU A 478 -26.74 -8.40 17.80
N ASN A 479 -26.04 -9.37 17.20
CA ASN A 479 -24.58 -9.51 17.37
C ASN A 479 -23.78 -8.28 16.91
N ASN A 480 -24.24 -7.57 15.87
CA ASN A 480 -23.59 -6.34 15.40
C ASN A 480 -24.02 -5.09 16.20
N SER A 481 -25.22 -5.06 16.75
CA SER A 481 -25.69 -4.03 17.68
C SER A 481 -24.96 -4.15 19.02
N ASP A 482 -24.65 -5.38 19.44
CA ASP A 482 -23.84 -5.68 20.62
C ASP A 482 -22.46 -5.07 20.56
N VAL A 483 -21.90 -4.77 19.38
CA VAL A 483 -20.62 -4.04 19.28
C VAL A 483 -20.67 -2.72 20.05
N PHE A 484 -21.83 -2.04 20.04
CA PHE A 484 -22.06 -0.80 20.78
C PHE A 484 -22.47 -1.05 22.24
N ASN A 485 -23.02 -2.22 22.57
CA ASN A 485 -23.40 -2.60 23.94
C ASN A 485 -22.29 -3.32 24.71
N VAL A 486 -21.24 -3.80 24.06
CA VAL A 486 -20.09 -4.44 24.71
C VAL A 486 -19.23 -3.35 25.34
N PRO A 487 -19.08 -3.31 26.68
CA PRO A 487 -18.41 -2.20 27.37
C PRO A 487 -17.00 -1.93 26.86
N VAL A 488 -16.19 -2.98 26.62
CA VAL A 488 -14.80 -2.79 26.16
C VAL A 488 -14.69 -2.14 24.77
N LEU A 489 -15.58 -2.47 23.84
CA LEU A 489 -15.54 -1.93 22.46
C LEU A 489 -16.08 -0.49 22.43
N SER A 490 -17.23 -0.27 23.07
CA SER A 490 -17.84 1.04 23.24
C SER A 490 -16.91 2.01 23.97
N ASN A 491 -16.35 1.59 25.11
CA ASN A 491 -15.42 2.42 25.88
C ASN A 491 -14.15 2.75 25.10
N TYR A 492 -13.64 1.80 24.32
CA TYR A 492 -12.45 2.02 23.49
C TYR A 492 -12.74 3.05 22.40
N GLN A 493 -13.88 2.96 21.71
CA GLN A 493 -14.30 3.96 20.73
C GLN A 493 -14.40 5.36 21.35
N ILE A 494 -15.09 5.49 22.49
CA ILE A 494 -15.21 6.76 23.22
C ILE A 494 -13.83 7.33 23.56
N ILE A 495 -12.93 6.53 24.14
CA ILE A 495 -11.58 6.98 24.49
C ILE A 495 -10.79 7.40 23.24
N THR A 496 -10.82 6.62 22.16
CA THR A 496 -10.10 6.97 20.93
C THR A 496 -10.61 8.26 20.28
N GLN A 497 -11.92 8.47 20.28
CA GLN A 497 -12.55 9.71 19.81
C GLN A 497 -12.13 10.90 20.66
N ARG A 498 -12.20 10.79 22.00
CA ARG A 498 -11.73 11.83 22.91
C ARG A 498 -10.25 12.11 22.73
N LEU A 499 -9.42 11.09 22.51
CA LEU A 499 -8.00 11.30 22.29
C LEU A 499 -7.74 12.13 21.04
N ALA A 500 -8.53 11.94 19.97
CA ALA A 500 -8.40 12.68 18.73
C ALA A 500 -8.59 14.21 18.90
N GLU A 501 -9.40 14.64 19.88
CA GLU A 501 -9.64 16.06 20.20
C GLU A 501 -8.37 16.77 20.72
N TYR A 502 -7.48 16.05 21.40
CA TYR A 502 -6.27 16.64 21.95
C TYR A 502 -5.10 16.57 20.97
N LYS A 503 -4.45 17.69 20.66
CA LYS A 503 -3.20 17.70 19.86
C LYS A 503 -2.05 17.12 20.71
N LEU A 504 -1.37 16.08 20.21
CA LEU A 504 -0.13 15.63 20.84
C LEU A 504 0.92 16.74 20.80
N SER A 505 1.91 16.69 21.70
CA SER A 505 3.12 17.50 21.56
C SER A 505 3.80 17.12 20.24
N GLN A 506 3.53 17.89 19.18
CA GLN A 506 3.97 17.60 17.83
C GLN A 506 5.44 17.99 17.69
N ASP A 507 6.31 17.00 17.53
CA ASP A 507 7.63 17.24 16.94
C ASP A 507 7.46 17.62 15.48
N SER A 508 8.26 18.56 14.98
CA SER A 508 8.23 18.93 13.57
C SER A 508 8.74 17.78 12.69
N PHE A 509 7.89 17.31 11.77
CA PHE A 509 8.24 16.30 10.78
C PHE A 509 9.37 16.77 9.88
N GLU A 510 9.36 18.04 9.47
CA GLU A 510 10.41 18.62 8.64
C GLU A 510 11.77 18.55 9.34
N HIS A 511 11.83 18.95 10.62
CA HIS A 511 13.06 18.84 11.42
C HIS A 511 13.50 17.38 11.58
N LEU A 512 12.56 16.44 11.75
CA LEU A 512 12.89 15.03 11.86
C LEU A 512 13.58 14.50 10.58
N VAL A 513 13.07 14.89 9.40
CA VAL A 513 13.68 14.55 8.11
C VAL A 513 15.04 15.21 7.94
N ASP A 514 15.18 16.49 8.28
CA ASP A 514 16.45 17.20 8.19
C ASP A 514 17.53 16.54 9.06
N ARG A 515 17.18 16.17 10.29
CA ARG A 515 18.08 15.43 11.20
C ARG A 515 18.49 14.08 10.62
N ALA A 516 17.56 13.34 10.01
CA ALA A 516 17.86 12.06 9.38
C ALA A 516 18.85 12.19 8.21
N ILE A 517 18.78 13.29 7.45
CA ILE A 517 19.68 13.55 6.32
C ILE A 517 21.06 14.04 6.80
N GLU A 518 21.13 14.77 7.91
CA GLU A 518 22.40 15.22 8.51
C GLU A 518 23.20 14.08 9.15
N LEU A 519 22.51 13.14 9.79
CA LEU A 519 23.12 11.97 10.42
C LEU A 519 23.66 10.97 9.38
N LYS A 520 24.74 10.27 9.73
CA LYS A 520 25.34 9.26 8.84
C LYS A 520 24.58 7.94 8.89
N GLN A 521 24.80 7.12 7.87
CA GLN A 521 24.35 5.72 7.84
C GLN A 521 24.74 4.98 9.14
N GLY A 522 23.76 4.36 9.79
CA GLY A 522 23.89 3.67 11.08
C GLY A 522 23.54 4.51 12.32
N GLU A 523 23.64 5.84 12.25
CA GLU A 523 23.32 6.73 13.39
C GLU A 523 21.85 7.20 13.39
N ARG A 524 21.15 7.05 12.26
CA ARG A 524 19.78 7.55 12.02
C ARG A 524 18.66 6.51 12.08
N GLU A 525 18.92 5.36 12.67
CA GLU A 525 17.94 4.25 12.74
C GLU A 525 16.64 4.68 13.45
N TYR A 526 16.76 5.49 14.51
CA TYR A 526 15.62 6.04 15.24
C TYR A 526 14.75 6.91 14.34
N GLU A 527 15.37 7.85 13.62
CA GLU A 527 14.69 8.80 12.74
C GLU A 527 14.01 8.08 11.58
N VAL A 528 14.70 7.13 10.94
CA VAL A 528 14.16 6.33 9.83
C VAL A 528 12.92 5.55 10.28
N LYS A 529 12.99 4.85 11.41
CA LYS A 529 11.85 4.12 11.99
C LYS A 529 10.67 5.04 12.28
N ARG A 530 10.95 6.21 12.85
CA ARG A 530 9.92 7.18 13.18
C ARG A 530 9.27 7.76 11.92
N ILE A 531 10.05 8.17 10.91
CA ILE A 531 9.54 8.69 9.63
C ILE A 531 8.71 7.61 8.91
N ALA A 532 9.21 6.38 8.83
CA ALA A 532 8.48 5.26 8.22
C ALA A 532 7.14 4.99 8.92
N GLN A 533 7.13 5.05 10.25
CA GLN A 533 5.89 4.91 11.03
C GLN A 533 4.91 6.06 10.76
N GLU A 534 5.36 7.31 10.74
CA GLU A 534 4.50 8.47 10.47
C GLU A 534 3.86 8.37 9.07
N MET A 535 4.64 7.97 8.06
CA MET A 535 4.14 7.74 6.69
C MET A 535 3.15 6.57 6.65
N ARG A 536 3.48 5.44 7.27
CA ARG A 536 2.61 4.26 7.36
C ARG A 536 1.27 4.57 8.00
N ILE A 537 1.25 5.45 9.00
CA ILE A 537 0.01 5.90 9.65
C ILE A 537 -0.89 6.65 8.67
N LEU A 538 -0.36 7.43 7.71
CA LEU A 538 -1.18 8.07 6.68
C LEU A 538 -1.93 7.02 5.84
N THR A 539 -1.24 5.95 5.42
CA THR A 539 -1.86 4.87 4.64
C THR A 539 -2.83 4.04 5.48
N ILE A 540 -2.52 3.78 6.76
CA ILE A 540 -3.45 3.13 7.69
C ILE A 540 -4.73 3.96 7.85
N ASN A 541 -4.60 5.26 8.11
CA ASN A 541 -5.74 6.17 8.29
C ASN A 541 -6.59 6.21 7.02
N PHE A 542 -5.97 6.21 5.84
CA PHE A 542 -6.69 6.09 4.57
C PHE A 542 -7.55 4.82 4.52
N TYR A 543 -6.97 3.63 4.76
CA TYR A 543 -7.74 2.38 4.70
C TYR A 543 -8.78 2.22 5.82
N GLN A 544 -8.60 2.91 6.95
CA GLN A 544 -9.61 2.98 8.02
C GLN A 544 -10.82 3.84 7.61
N ASN A 545 -10.57 4.96 6.92
CA ASN A 545 -11.61 5.97 6.69
C ASN A 545 -12.25 5.91 5.30
N VAL A 546 -11.52 5.40 4.30
CA VAL A 546 -12.03 5.33 2.92
C VAL A 546 -13.30 4.48 2.88
N LEU A 547 -14.30 4.99 2.16
CA LEU A 547 -15.55 4.31 1.92
C LEU A 547 -15.54 3.66 0.53
N ILE A 548 -16.18 2.50 0.40
CA ILE A 548 -16.28 1.78 -0.88
C ILE A 548 -16.95 2.63 -1.97
N LYS A 549 -17.86 3.54 -1.59
CA LYS A 549 -18.54 4.46 -2.51
C LYS A 549 -17.59 5.47 -3.17
N GLU A 550 -16.45 5.77 -2.55
CA GLU A 550 -15.46 6.69 -3.13
C GLU A 550 -14.81 6.12 -4.40
N PHE A 551 -14.83 4.79 -4.55
CA PHE A 551 -14.36 4.10 -5.75
C PHE A 551 -15.42 4.04 -6.87
N SER A 552 -16.59 4.62 -6.67
CA SER A 552 -17.69 4.55 -7.63
C SER A 552 -17.46 5.43 -8.86
N GLY A 553 -17.63 4.85 -10.05
CA GLY A 553 -17.71 5.58 -11.31
C GLY A 553 -16.54 6.52 -11.60
N CYS A 554 -15.34 6.16 -11.12
CA CYS A 554 -14.12 6.95 -11.24
C CYS A 554 -14.27 8.39 -10.70
N GLY A 555 -15.02 8.57 -9.61
CA GLY A 555 -15.33 9.89 -9.02
C GLY A 555 -14.10 10.74 -8.68
N TRP A 556 -12.97 10.11 -8.39
CA TRP A 556 -11.69 10.78 -8.09
C TRP A 556 -11.03 11.44 -9.31
N VAL A 557 -11.44 11.13 -10.54
CA VAL A 557 -10.90 11.77 -11.78
C VAL A 557 -11.69 13.03 -12.15
N LYS A 558 -12.87 13.24 -11.55
CA LYS A 558 -13.81 14.30 -11.93
C LYS A 558 -13.52 15.60 -11.18
N GLU A 559 -14.05 16.72 -11.68
CA GLU A 559 -13.89 18.05 -11.06
C GLU A 559 -14.35 18.10 -9.59
N GLU A 560 -15.34 17.29 -9.23
CA GLU A 560 -15.86 17.16 -7.85
C GLU A 560 -15.14 16.05 -7.04
N SER A 561 -13.88 15.71 -7.33
CA SER A 561 -13.13 14.63 -6.66
C SER A 561 -13.13 14.79 -5.13
N LYS A 562 -12.90 16.01 -4.63
CA LYS A 562 -12.92 16.33 -3.19
C LYS A 562 -14.24 15.99 -2.49
N LYS A 563 -15.36 16.01 -3.21
CA LYS A 563 -16.69 15.70 -2.67
C LYS A 563 -17.01 14.20 -2.84
N ASN A 564 -16.66 13.64 -3.99
CA ASN A 564 -17.04 12.28 -4.36
C ASN A 564 -16.09 11.21 -3.80
N ALA A 565 -14.82 11.56 -3.63
CA ALA A 565 -13.74 10.68 -3.19
C ALA A 565 -12.73 11.42 -2.28
N PRO A 566 -13.17 12.02 -1.17
CA PRO A 566 -12.35 12.88 -0.32
C PRO A 566 -11.07 12.22 0.19
N HIS A 567 -11.12 10.96 0.63
CA HIS A 567 -9.96 10.27 1.21
C HIS A 567 -8.98 9.80 0.11
N ILE A 568 -9.50 9.41 -1.05
CA ILE A 568 -8.67 9.07 -2.23
C ILE A 568 -7.91 10.31 -2.71
N GLU A 569 -8.60 11.44 -2.80
CA GLU A 569 -8.01 12.74 -3.16
C GLU A 569 -6.96 13.17 -2.12
N GLU A 570 -7.26 13.09 -0.82
CA GLU A 570 -6.34 13.44 0.26
C GLU A 570 -5.05 12.61 0.22
N LEU A 571 -5.16 11.28 0.17
CA LEU A 571 -3.97 10.42 0.12
C LEU A 571 -3.14 10.67 -1.15
N THR A 572 -3.78 10.94 -2.28
CA THR A 572 -3.10 11.26 -3.55
C THR A 572 -2.35 12.59 -3.44
N GLN A 573 -2.97 13.61 -2.85
CA GLN A 573 -2.32 14.90 -2.60
C GLN A 573 -1.14 14.76 -1.64
N PHE A 574 -1.30 14.02 -0.54
CA PHE A 574 -0.22 13.75 0.41
C PHE A 574 0.94 12.99 -0.23
N PHE A 575 0.65 12.00 -1.07
CA PHE A 575 1.67 11.27 -1.85
C PHE A 575 2.50 12.24 -2.72
N ASN A 576 1.84 13.10 -3.48
CA ASN A 576 2.53 14.05 -4.38
C ASN A 576 3.35 15.09 -3.60
N LYS A 577 2.78 15.66 -2.53
CA LYS A 577 3.46 16.65 -1.67
C LYS A 577 4.69 16.04 -0.97
N LEU A 578 4.58 14.84 -0.42
CA LEU A 578 5.70 14.13 0.18
C LEU A 578 6.79 13.82 -0.84
N SER A 579 6.42 13.34 -2.04
CA SER A 579 7.37 13.07 -3.12
C SER A 579 8.16 14.33 -3.49
N ALA A 580 7.46 15.45 -3.75
CA ALA A 580 8.10 16.72 -4.08
C ALA A 580 8.97 17.25 -2.92
N CYS A 581 8.53 17.08 -1.66
CA CYS A 581 9.31 17.45 -0.48
C CYS A 581 10.63 16.68 -0.39
N PHE A 582 10.61 15.35 -0.55
CA PHE A 582 11.83 14.56 -0.53
C PHE A 582 12.77 14.91 -1.68
N VAL A 583 12.27 15.11 -2.90
CA VAL A 583 13.08 15.59 -4.03
C VAL A 583 13.75 16.92 -3.68
N LYS A 584 12.99 17.89 -3.16
CA LYS A 584 13.51 19.19 -2.72
C LYS A 584 14.57 19.05 -1.62
N LYS A 585 14.33 18.19 -0.61
CA LYS A 585 15.26 17.97 0.50
C LYS A 585 16.57 17.36 0.04
N ILE A 586 16.54 16.41 -0.90
CA ILE A 586 17.75 15.84 -1.52
C ILE A 586 18.49 16.92 -2.31
N LEU A 587 17.80 17.67 -3.18
CA LEU A 587 18.43 18.71 -4.02
C LEU A 587 18.90 19.95 -3.24
N SER A 588 18.46 20.11 -2.00
CA SER A 588 18.93 21.17 -1.11
C SER A 588 20.24 20.82 -0.41
N GLN A 589 20.69 19.56 -0.50
CA GLN A 589 21.93 19.11 0.12
C GLN A 589 23.16 19.58 -0.67
N PRO A 590 24.28 19.85 0.02
CA PRO A 590 25.58 19.94 -0.61
C PRO A 590 25.94 18.74 -1.48
N GLY A 591 26.68 18.95 -2.57
CA GLY A 591 26.98 17.89 -3.54
C GLY A 591 27.69 16.66 -2.94
N ASP A 592 28.52 16.85 -1.91
CA ASP A 592 29.22 15.79 -1.18
C ASP A 592 28.32 15.00 -0.23
N THR A 593 27.19 15.56 0.21
CA THR A 593 26.23 14.90 1.11
C THR A 593 25.02 14.29 0.39
N ILE A 594 24.88 14.48 -0.93
CA ILE A 594 23.83 13.85 -1.74
C ILE A 594 23.83 12.33 -1.59
N LYS A 595 25.02 11.70 -1.57
CA LYS A 595 25.14 10.26 -1.32
C LYS A 595 24.43 9.87 -0.01
N ASN A 596 24.65 10.62 1.07
CA ASN A 596 24.06 10.33 2.37
C ASN A 596 22.53 10.44 2.34
N ALA A 597 22.00 11.41 1.59
CA ALA A 597 20.56 11.55 1.37
C ALA A 597 19.97 10.39 0.55
N LEU A 598 20.68 9.90 -0.48
CA LEU A 598 20.26 8.71 -1.23
C LEU A 598 20.28 7.45 -0.34
N GLN A 599 21.28 7.29 0.51
CA GLN A 599 21.35 6.20 1.50
C GLN A 599 20.16 6.27 2.48
N PHE A 600 19.82 7.46 2.99
CA PHE A 600 18.63 7.67 3.81
C PHE A 600 17.35 7.19 3.10
N MET A 601 17.16 7.52 1.82
CA MET A 601 15.98 7.06 1.08
C MET A 601 15.92 5.54 0.95
N LEU A 602 17.05 4.86 0.74
CA LEU A 602 17.11 3.40 0.69
C LEU A 602 16.83 2.75 2.06
N GLU A 603 17.37 3.32 3.14
CA GLU A 603 17.07 2.89 4.51
C GLU A 603 15.58 3.05 4.84
N LEU A 604 14.97 4.17 4.42
CA LEU A 604 13.55 4.44 4.59
C LEU A 604 12.67 3.48 3.77
N ALA A 605 13.03 3.18 2.52
CA ALA A 605 12.34 2.19 1.69
C ALA A 605 12.33 0.80 2.35
N HIS A 606 13.48 0.38 2.87
CA HIS A 606 13.61 -0.90 3.56
C HIS A 606 12.72 -0.96 4.82
N GLU A 607 12.70 0.09 5.63
CA GLU A 607 11.86 0.16 6.84
C GLU A 607 10.35 0.23 6.52
N LEU A 608 9.97 0.85 5.41
CA LEU A 608 8.56 0.91 4.95
C LEU A 608 8.03 -0.47 4.54
N CYS A 609 8.84 -1.28 3.87
CA CYS A 609 8.47 -2.60 3.34
C CYS A 609 9.33 -3.73 3.93
N LEU A 610 9.48 -3.74 5.26
CA LEU A 610 10.09 -4.85 5.96
C LEU A 610 9.10 -6.02 6.03
N LEU A 611 9.43 -7.12 5.36
CA LEU A 611 8.57 -8.31 5.26
C LEU A 611 8.71 -9.24 6.47
N ASP A 612 9.86 -9.21 7.14
CA ASP A 612 10.13 -9.98 8.37
C ASP A 612 9.34 -9.43 9.56
N GLY A 613 8.41 -10.24 10.11
CA GLY A 613 7.63 -9.92 11.30
C GLY A 613 6.36 -9.10 11.07
N GLU A 614 5.92 -8.96 9.81
CA GLU A 614 4.64 -8.39 9.34
C GLU A 614 4.03 -7.26 10.19
N LYS A 615 4.68 -6.09 10.15
CA LYS A 615 4.16 -4.83 10.73
C LYS A 615 3.59 -3.90 9.66
N TYR A 616 2.68 -4.42 8.84
CA TYR A 616 2.02 -3.67 7.76
C TYR A 616 3.00 -3.09 6.73
N PRO A 617 3.60 -3.95 5.86
CA PRO A 617 4.43 -3.49 4.76
C PRO A 617 3.69 -2.45 3.90
N ASP A 618 4.27 -1.27 3.72
CA ASP A 618 3.62 -0.14 3.07
C ASP A 618 4.09 0.01 1.63
N LEU A 619 3.37 -0.64 0.70
CA LEU A 619 3.67 -0.54 -0.73
C LEU A 619 3.33 0.82 -1.32
N ASN A 620 2.41 1.56 -0.68
CA ASN A 620 2.02 2.89 -1.14
C ASN A 620 3.20 3.84 -1.00
N HIS A 621 3.81 3.91 0.18
CA HIS A 621 4.98 4.75 0.40
C HIS A 621 6.27 4.14 -0.16
N LEU A 622 6.37 2.82 -0.32
CA LEU A 622 7.48 2.22 -1.07
C LEU A 622 7.53 2.73 -2.52
N MET A 623 6.37 2.77 -3.19
CA MET A 623 6.23 3.36 -4.52
C MET A 623 6.61 4.85 -4.51
N LEU A 624 6.26 5.59 -3.45
CA LEU A 624 6.66 6.99 -3.29
C LEU A 624 8.18 7.13 -3.29
N ILE A 625 8.89 6.37 -2.45
CA ILE A 625 10.35 6.42 -2.38
C ILE A 625 10.99 6.08 -3.73
N CYS A 626 10.51 5.03 -4.39
CA CYS A 626 10.98 4.67 -5.72
C CYS A 626 10.73 5.80 -6.75
N SER A 627 9.59 6.48 -6.68
CA SER A 627 9.27 7.62 -7.55
C SER A 627 10.20 8.83 -7.32
N VAL A 628 10.64 9.04 -6.07
CA VAL A 628 11.60 10.10 -5.73
C VAL A 628 12.97 9.79 -6.31
N LEU A 629 13.44 8.55 -6.14
CA LEU A 629 14.74 8.09 -6.66
C LEU A 629 14.78 8.09 -8.19
N ASN A 630 13.65 7.76 -8.83
CA ASN A 630 13.46 7.79 -10.28
C ASN A 630 13.03 9.14 -10.86
N ASN A 631 12.98 10.20 -10.04
CA ASN A 631 12.68 11.54 -10.55
C ASN A 631 13.82 12.02 -11.46
N ASN A 632 13.49 12.61 -12.61
CA ASN A 632 14.47 13.09 -13.61
C ASN A 632 15.53 14.04 -13.01
N ASN A 633 15.14 14.86 -12.01
CA ASN A 633 16.03 15.79 -11.32
C ASN A 633 17.02 15.08 -10.39
N ILE A 634 16.69 13.88 -9.90
CA ILE A 634 17.54 13.05 -9.07
C ILE A 634 18.39 12.10 -9.93
N LEU A 635 17.78 11.38 -10.87
CA LEU A 635 18.45 10.39 -11.74
C LEU A 635 19.64 10.97 -12.51
N ARG A 636 19.58 12.25 -12.89
CA ARG A 636 20.69 12.91 -13.58
C ARG A 636 21.94 13.09 -12.74
N LEU A 637 21.87 12.95 -11.42
CA LEU A 637 23.01 13.04 -10.49
C LEU A 637 23.82 11.73 -10.50
N SER A 638 24.19 11.25 -11.69
CA SER A 638 24.85 9.96 -11.93
C SER A 638 26.09 9.76 -11.05
N ASN A 639 26.86 10.83 -10.84
CA ASN A 639 28.07 10.78 -10.02
C ASN A 639 27.76 10.39 -8.58
N SER A 640 26.62 10.84 -8.03
CA SER A 640 26.21 10.51 -6.66
C SER A 640 25.76 9.04 -6.54
N PHE A 641 25.10 8.49 -7.56
CA PHE A 641 24.73 7.07 -7.61
C PHE A 641 25.94 6.15 -7.76
N GLU A 642 26.98 6.58 -8.50
CA GLU A 642 28.24 5.83 -8.62
C GLU A 642 28.99 5.69 -7.28
N LEU A 643 28.80 6.63 -6.36
CA LEU A 643 29.37 6.58 -5.01
C LEU A 643 28.67 5.58 -4.07
N LEU A 644 27.53 5.01 -4.47
CA LEU A 644 26.82 3.98 -3.70
C LEU A 644 27.57 2.65 -3.75
N SER A 645 27.58 1.95 -2.61
CA SER A 645 28.15 0.62 -2.48
C SER A 645 27.44 -0.40 -3.38
N SER A 646 28.08 -1.55 -3.61
CA SER A 646 27.44 -2.63 -4.38
C SER A 646 26.16 -3.14 -3.72
N LYS A 647 26.12 -3.18 -2.37
CA LYS A 647 24.91 -3.57 -1.62
C LYS A 647 23.77 -2.59 -1.85
N GLU A 648 24.03 -1.29 -1.74
CA GLU A 648 23.01 -0.24 -1.94
C GLU A 648 22.46 -0.21 -3.37
N ARG A 649 23.32 -0.40 -4.37
CA ARG A 649 22.88 -0.51 -5.77
C ARG A 649 22.00 -1.74 -6.00
N LYS A 650 22.27 -2.87 -5.32
CA LYS A 650 21.39 -4.04 -5.34
C LYS A 650 20.06 -3.77 -4.63
N THR A 651 20.08 -3.10 -3.48
CA THR A 651 18.85 -2.68 -2.79
C THR A 651 17.98 -1.79 -3.67
N LEU A 652 18.58 -0.82 -4.38
CA LEU A 652 17.87 0.02 -5.34
C LEU A 652 17.24 -0.82 -6.47
N ALA A 653 17.99 -1.76 -7.05
CA ALA A 653 17.48 -2.64 -8.10
C ALA A 653 16.34 -3.56 -7.60
N GLU A 654 16.44 -4.09 -6.38
CA GLU A 654 15.36 -4.87 -5.75
C GLU A 654 14.11 -4.02 -5.51
N LEU A 655 14.28 -2.79 -5.02
CA LEU A 655 13.18 -1.83 -4.84
C LEU A 655 12.45 -1.57 -6.16
N GLU A 656 13.19 -1.24 -7.23
CA GLU A 656 12.65 -1.00 -8.57
C GLU A 656 11.95 -2.24 -9.12
N HIS A 657 12.53 -3.43 -8.94
CA HIS A 657 11.93 -4.69 -9.35
C HIS A 657 10.63 -5.00 -8.60
N MET A 658 10.56 -4.72 -7.29
CA MET A 658 9.38 -4.97 -6.46
C MET A 658 8.19 -4.10 -6.88
N VAL A 659 8.44 -2.81 -7.13
CA VAL A 659 7.39 -1.85 -7.53
C VAL A 659 7.22 -1.72 -9.04
N SER A 660 7.88 -2.58 -9.82
CA SER A 660 7.82 -2.57 -11.28
C SER A 660 6.38 -2.74 -11.78
N LYS A 661 6.04 -2.01 -12.85
CA LYS A 661 4.75 -2.16 -13.56
C LYS A 661 4.72 -3.37 -14.49
N GLU A 662 5.85 -4.05 -14.70
CA GLU A 662 5.95 -5.22 -15.56
C GLU A 662 4.98 -6.33 -15.16
N SER A 663 4.47 -7.05 -16.17
CA SER A 663 3.50 -8.14 -15.99
C SER A 663 2.32 -7.75 -15.09
N ASN A 664 1.79 -6.53 -15.26
CA ASN A 664 0.70 -5.96 -14.46
C ASN A 664 1.03 -5.90 -12.96
N SER A 665 2.17 -5.31 -12.60
CA SER A 665 2.58 -5.13 -11.21
C SER A 665 2.68 -6.44 -10.42
N LYS A 666 3.19 -7.50 -11.07
CA LYS A 666 3.21 -8.88 -10.53
C LYS A 666 3.72 -8.94 -9.10
N TRP A 667 4.84 -8.29 -8.79
CA TRP A 667 5.51 -8.41 -7.50
C TRP A 667 4.79 -7.67 -6.37
N MET A 668 4.27 -6.46 -6.59
CA MET A 668 3.40 -5.81 -5.60
C MET A 668 2.16 -6.65 -5.28
N ARG A 669 1.56 -7.27 -6.30
CA ARG A 669 0.42 -8.19 -6.11
C ARG A 669 0.83 -9.45 -5.35
N GLU A 670 2.03 -9.96 -5.59
CA GLU A 670 2.58 -11.12 -4.91
C GLU A 670 2.90 -10.83 -3.43
N VAL A 671 3.48 -9.66 -3.11
CA VAL A 671 3.67 -9.21 -1.72
C VAL A 671 2.32 -9.15 -1.02
N TYR A 672 1.32 -8.51 -1.63
CA TYR A 672 -0.01 -8.50 -1.08
C TYR A 672 -0.56 -9.93 -0.89
N ARG A 673 -0.39 -10.84 -1.86
CA ARG A 673 -0.88 -12.22 -1.79
C ARG A 673 -0.25 -12.98 -0.61
N LEU A 674 1.06 -12.86 -0.44
CA LEU A 674 1.86 -13.58 0.55
C LEU A 674 1.69 -13.00 1.96
N TYR A 675 1.67 -11.66 2.08
CA TYR A 675 1.69 -10.96 3.36
C TYR A 675 0.38 -10.20 3.59
N ARG A 676 -0.42 -10.70 4.54
CA ARG A 676 -1.81 -10.26 4.73
C ARG A 676 -1.92 -8.83 5.26
N THR A 677 -0.97 -8.39 6.07
CA THR A 677 -0.98 -7.03 6.67
C THR A 677 -0.54 -5.94 5.69
N THR A 678 -0.09 -6.31 4.49
CA THR A 678 0.37 -5.36 3.46
C THR A 678 -0.66 -4.27 3.19
N LEU A 679 -0.20 -3.02 3.14
CA LEU A 679 -0.96 -1.86 2.70
C LEU A 679 -0.72 -1.67 1.19
N PRO A 680 -1.71 -1.94 0.33
CA PRO A 680 -1.54 -1.85 -1.12
C PRO A 680 -1.28 -0.43 -1.59
N PHE A 681 -0.56 -0.32 -2.71
CA PHE A 681 -0.44 0.93 -3.44
C PHE A 681 -1.78 1.31 -4.07
N LEU A 682 -2.30 2.49 -3.71
CA LEU A 682 -3.60 3.00 -4.16
C LEU A 682 -3.69 3.07 -5.69
N GLY A 683 -2.61 3.45 -6.38
CA GLY A 683 -2.61 3.60 -7.83
C GLY A 683 -2.98 2.33 -8.61
N ILE A 684 -2.62 1.13 -8.10
CA ILE A 684 -3.03 -0.14 -8.72
C ILE A 684 -4.52 -0.37 -8.53
N LEU A 685 -5.05 -0.12 -7.34
CA LEU A 685 -6.48 -0.28 -7.06
C LEU A 685 -7.32 0.66 -7.95
N LEU A 686 -6.93 1.93 -8.07
CA LEU A 686 -7.62 2.89 -8.94
C LEU A 686 -7.56 2.46 -10.41
N THR A 687 -6.38 2.00 -10.88
CA THR A 687 -6.21 1.49 -12.25
C THR A 687 -7.12 0.28 -12.49
N ASP A 688 -7.14 -0.69 -11.58
CA ASP A 688 -7.99 -1.88 -11.67
C ASP A 688 -9.47 -1.49 -11.72
N VAL A 689 -9.92 -0.53 -10.90
CA VAL A 689 -11.32 -0.06 -10.89
C VAL A 689 -11.66 0.68 -12.19
N THR A 690 -10.76 1.49 -12.74
CA THR A 690 -10.96 2.16 -14.03
C THR A 690 -11.13 1.13 -15.15
N PHE A 691 -10.24 0.14 -15.26
CA PHE A 691 -10.37 -0.93 -16.25
C PHE A 691 -11.63 -1.78 -16.04
N ALA A 692 -12.00 -2.07 -14.79
CA ALA A 692 -13.24 -2.78 -14.48
C ALA A 692 -14.48 -1.96 -14.88
N THR A 693 -14.43 -0.64 -14.72
CA THR A 693 -15.54 0.26 -15.05
C THR A 693 -15.71 0.41 -16.56
N ASP A 694 -14.62 0.68 -17.26
CA ASP A 694 -14.61 1.04 -18.69
C ASP A 694 -14.62 -0.20 -19.60
N GLY A 695 -13.98 -1.30 -19.17
CA GLY A 695 -13.87 -2.54 -19.93
C GLY A 695 -15.12 -3.42 -19.91
N ASN A 696 -16.10 -3.13 -19.04
CA ASN A 696 -17.33 -3.92 -18.90
C ASN A 696 -18.56 -3.13 -19.35
N HIS A 697 -19.18 -3.58 -20.45
CA HIS A 697 -20.38 -2.95 -21.00
C HIS A 697 -21.65 -3.19 -20.16
N TYR A 698 -21.78 -4.38 -19.56
CA TYR A 698 -22.94 -4.76 -18.77
C TYR A 698 -22.79 -4.35 -17.30
N PRO A 699 -23.84 -3.79 -16.65
CA PRO A 699 -23.77 -3.35 -15.25
C PRO A 699 -23.35 -4.44 -14.27
N LEU A 700 -23.84 -5.68 -14.42
CA LEU A 700 -23.49 -6.77 -13.50
C LEU A 700 -22.03 -7.20 -13.60
N SER A 701 -21.51 -7.39 -14.82
CA SER A 701 -20.09 -7.72 -15.02
C SER A 701 -19.20 -6.61 -14.48
N ARG A 702 -19.63 -5.34 -14.59
CA ARG A 702 -18.95 -4.20 -13.95
C ARG A 702 -18.98 -4.30 -12.42
N PHE A 703 -20.14 -4.51 -11.80
CA PHE A 703 -20.24 -4.63 -10.34
C PHE A 703 -19.43 -5.81 -9.82
N GLU A 704 -19.43 -6.93 -10.53
CA GLU A 704 -18.61 -8.11 -10.21
C GLU A 704 -17.12 -7.77 -10.20
N ALA A 705 -16.61 -7.15 -11.28
CA ALA A 705 -15.20 -6.81 -11.39
C ALA A 705 -14.77 -5.77 -10.34
N VAL A 706 -15.56 -4.71 -10.14
CA VAL A 706 -15.29 -3.67 -9.14
C VAL A 706 -15.38 -4.25 -7.73
N GLY A 707 -16.41 -5.03 -7.43
CA GLY A 707 -16.58 -5.65 -6.12
C GLY A 707 -15.46 -6.61 -5.75
N GLY A 708 -14.96 -7.40 -6.70
CA GLY A 708 -13.78 -8.25 -6.46
C GLY A 708 -12.50 -7.47 -6.11
N ILE A 709 -12.35 -6.25 -6.62
CA ILE A 709 -11.26 -5.35 -6.24
C ILE A 709 -11.52 -4.76 -4.85
N LEU A 710 -12.75 -4.33 -4.56
CA LEU A 710 -13.13 -3.71 -3.29
C LEU A 710 -13.15 -4.69 -2.11
N MET A 711 -13.30 -6.00 -2.35
CA MET A 711 -13.10 -7.01 -1.30
C MET A 711 -11.74 -6.84 -0.63
N ARG A 712 -10.71 -6.52 -1.41
CA ARG A 712 -9.35 -6.28 -0.91
C ARG A 712 -9.28 -5.11 0.07
N VAL A 713 -10.04 -4.04 -0.21
CA VAL A 713 -10.12 -2.87 0.67
C VAL A 713 -10.80 -3.26 1.99
N LEU A 714 -11.89 -4.03 1.93
CA LEU A 714 -12.60 -4.49 3.13
C LEU A 714 -11.79 -5.50 3.96
N GLU A 715 -11.00 -6.38 3.33
CA GLU A 715 -10.07 -7.28 4.03
C GLU A 715 -9.08 -6.50 4.91
N ILE A 716 -8.50 -5.43 4.38
CA ILE A 716 -7.56 -4.56 5.11
C ILE A 716 -8.30 -3.79 6.18
N LYS A 717 -9.48 -3.24 5.87
CA LYS A 717 -10.31 -2.51 6.83
C LYS A 717 -10.69 -3.39 8.03
N THR A 718 -11.02 -4.66 7.79
CA THR A 718 -11.27 -5.68 8.82
C THR A 718 -10.09 -5.85 9.78
N LEU A 719 -8.85 -5.69 9.30
CA LEU A 719 -7.64 -5.72 10.15
C LEU A 719 -7.40 -4.40 10.90
N LEU A 720 -7.87 -3.27 10.37
CA LEU A 720 -7.55 -1.94 10.86
C LEU A 720 -8.62 -1.30 11.75
N ASN A 721 -9.89 -1.75 11.70
CA ASN A 721 -11.03 -1.08 12.36
C ASN A 721 -10.84 -0.72 13.85
N TYR A 722 -10.09 -1.51 14.63
CA TYR A 722 -9.81 -1.21 16.05
C TYR A 722 -8.35 -0.84 16.33
N LYS A 723 -7.52 -0.73 15.29
CA LYS A 723 -6.12 -0.35 15.43
C LYS A 723 -6.01 1.16 15.69
N TYR A 724 -5.66 1.54 16.91
CA TYR A 724 -5.37 2.93 17.20
C TYR A 724 -4.07 3.37 16.50
N SER A 725 -4.17 4.35 15.60
CA SER A 725 -3.04 4.89 14.84
C SER A 725 -3.11 6.40 14.81
N ARG A 726 -2.04 7.08 15.23
CA ARG A 726 -1.98 8.55 15.20
C ARG A 726 -0.55 9.02 15.01
N ASN A 727 -0.38 10.02 14.15
CA ASN A 727 0.88 10.70 13.94
C ASN A 727 1.37 11.36 15.24
N THR A 728 2.63 11.12 15.59
CA THR A 728 3.32 11.76 16.71
C THR A 728 3.96 13.10 16.32
N THR A 729 4.06 13.36 15.02
CA THR A 729 4.60 14.60 14.44
C THR A 729 3.49 15.49 13.87
N ASP A 730 3.85 16.70 13.44
CA ASP A 730 2.97 17.60 12.68
C ASP A 730 2.78 17.20 11.20
N LEU A 731 3.14 15.97 10.78
CA LEU A 731 3.15 15.55 9.37
C LEU A 731 1.89 15.95 8.57
N GLN A 732 0.68 15.68 9.08
CA GLN A 732 -0.55 16.04 8.37
C GLN A 732 -0.72 17.57 8.24
N ASP A 733 -0.43 18.33 9.30
CA ASP A 733 -0.47 19.79 9.29
C ASP A 733 0.61 20.37 8.36
N PHE A 734 1.80 19.79 8.35
CA PHE A 734 2.90 20.11 7.45
C PHE A 734 2.48 19.91 5.99
N LEU A 735 1.86 18.78 5.64
CA LEU A 735 1.41 18.51 4.28
C LEU A 735 0.25 19.41 3.87
N ASN A 736 -0.69 19.69 4.76
CA ASN A 736 -1.79 20.59 4.47
C ASN A 736 -1.31 22.02 4.16
N ASN A 737 -0.30 22.50 4.89
CA ASN A 737 0.24 23.86 4.76
C ASN A 737 1.47 23.97 3.84
N SER A 738 1.92 22.86 3.23
CA SER A 738 3.11 22.86 2.36
C SER A 738 2.88 23.70 1.10
N PRO A 739 3.79 24.62 0.75
CA PRO A 739 3.70 25.41 -0.48
C PRO A 739 3.92 24.52 -1.70
N GLU A 740 3.32 24.90 -2.83
CA GLU A 740 3.60 24.25 -4.11
C GLU A 740 5.08 24.40 -4.48
N ILE A 741 5.69 23.30 -4.91
CA ILE A 741 7.10 23.24 -5.29
C ILE A 741 7.16 23.30 -6.82
N SER A 742 7.81 24.33 -7.36
CA SER A 742 7.99 24.50 -8.80
C SER A 742 8.93 23.45 -9.38
N GLU A 743 8.50 22.75 -10.44
CA GLU A 743 9.36 21.79 -11.16
C GLU A 743 10.59 22.45 -11.78
N ASP A 744 10.44 23.68 -12.28
CA ASP A 744 11.55 24.47 -12.84
C ASP A 744 12.61 24.76 -11.78
N ASP A 745 12.19 25.10 -10.55
CA ASP A 745 13.12 25.36 -9.45
C ASP A 745 13.89 24.11 -9.04
N LEU A 746 13.22 22.94 -9.02
CA LEU A 746 13.87 21.65 -8.76
C LEU A 746 14.86 21.30 -9.87
N TYR A 747 14.50 21.52 -11.12
CA TYR A 747 15.38 21.27 -12.25
C TYR A 747 16.64 22.15 -12.18
N LEU A 748 16.47 23.44 -11.90
CA LEU A 748 17.59 24.37 -11.69
C LEU A 748 18.45 23.98 -10.48
N ALA A 749 17.85 23.54 -9.36
CA ALA A 749 18.59 23.05 -8.21
C ALA A 749 19.47 21.83 -8.56
N SER A 750 18.93 20.89 -9.35
CA SER A 750 19.70 19.75 -9.83
C SER A 750 20.87 20.16 -10.72
N LEU A 751 20.67 21.11 -11.64
CA LEU A 751 21.75 21.63 -12.50
C LEU A 751 22.89 22.27 -11.70
N ARG A 752 22.59 22.89 -10.55
CA ARG A 752 23.61 23.48 -9.67
C ARG A 752 24.49 22.41 -9.01
N ILE A 753 23.93 21.25 -8.67
CA ILE A 753 24.68 20.12 -8.09
C ILE A 753 25.56 19.45 -9.14
N GLN A 754 24.98 19.15 -10.31
CA GLN A 754 25.70 18.52 -11.41
C GLN A 754 25.38 19.27 -12.70
N PRO A 755 26.25 20.15 -13.22
CA PRO A 755 26.01 20.84 -14.50
C PRO A 755 25.98 19.88 -15.71
N ARG A 756 25.44 20.32 -16.85
CA ARG A 756 25.53 19.50 -18.09
C ARG A 756 26.96 19.57 -18.62
N LYS A 757 27.41 18.51 -19.30
CA LYS A 757 28.73 18.48 -19.95
C LYS A 757 28.87 19.56 -21.05
N SER A 758 27.76 20.01 -21.63
CA SER A 758 27.68 21.08 -22.62
C SER A 758 27.78 22.49 -22.02
N ASP A 759 27.57 22.65 -20.72
CA ASP A 759 27.42 23.94 -20.06
C ASP A 759 28.79 24.51 -19.69
N VAL A 760 29.60 24.72 -20.71
CA VAL A 760 30.98 25.18 -20.58
C VAL A 760 31.20 26.40 -21.48
N ILE A 761 31.74 27.46 -20.89
CA ILE A 761 32.12 28.66 -21.63
C ILE A 761 33.60 28.54 -22.00
N ASN A 762 33.88 28.46 -23.30
CA ASN A 762 35.25 28.48 -23.82
C ASN A 762 35.74 29.92 -23.97
N LEU A 763 36.76 30.30 -23.20
CA LEU A 763 37.40 31.61 -23.29
C LEU A 763 38.66 31.60 -24.18
N ASP A 764 39.04 30.46 -24.74
CA ASP A 764 40.24 30.30 -25.57
C ASP A 764 40.00 30.54 -27.07
N ASP A 765 38.75 30.59 -27.53
CA ASP A 765 38.44 30.79 -28.96
C ASP A 765 38.94 32.15 -29.47
N SER A 766 39.55 32.11 -30.65
CA SER A 766 40.40 33.16 -31.24
C SER A 766 39.64 34.30 -31.94
N SER A 767 38.30 34.31 -31.95
CA SER A 767 37.45 35.25 -32.73
C SER A 767 36.52 36.13 -31.86
N LYS A 768 36.98 36.56 -30.69
CA LYS A 768 36.16 37.05 -29.56
C LYS A 768 35.22 38.24 -29.86
N ASP A 769 33.95 37.94 -30.08
CA ASP A 769 32.86 38.87 -29.79
C ASP A 769 32.50 38.79 -28.30
N TRP A 770 33.07 39.68 -27.49
CA TRP A 770 32.81 39.76 -26.05
C TRP A 770 31.35 40.09 -25.74
N GLN A 771 30.64 40.76 -26.66
CA GLN A 771 29.22 41.06 -26.52
C GLN A 771 28.43 39.74 -26.50
N SER A 772 28.65 38.88 -27.50
CA SER A 772 28.03 37.55 -27.59
C SER A 772 28.34 36.66 -26.39
N ILE A 773 29.57 36.66 -25.88
CA ILE A 773 29.96 35.86 -24.72
C ILE A 773 29.24 36.34 -23.45
N LEU A 774 29.20 37.65 -23.20
CA LEU A 774 28.52 38.22 -22.02
C LEU A 774 27.01 38.07 -22.13
N ASP A 775 26.43 38.24 -23.32
CA ASP A 775 25.00 38.04 -23.57
C ASP A 775 24.61 36.58 -23.36
N ASN A 776 25.38 35.63 -23.88
CA ASN A 776 25.18 34.19 -23.63
C ASN A 776 25.26 33.88 -22.12
N LEU A 777 26.26 34.41 -21.43
CA LEU A 777 26.46 34.18 -20.00
C LEU A 777 25.29 34.73 -19.16
N ASN A 778 24.83 35.95 -19.45
CA ASN A 778 23.70 36.55 -18.75
C ASN A 778 22.39 35.82 -19.08
N HIS A 779 22.10 35.62 -20.37
CA HIS A 779 20.79 35.18 -20.83
C HIS A 779 20.54 33.69 -20.63
N ASN A 780 21.56 32.84 -20.86
CA ASN A 780 21.40 31.39 -20.80
C ASN A 780 21.72 30.80 -19.42
N PHE A 781 22.57 31.46 -18.62
CA PHE A 781 23.00 30.95 -17.32
C PHE A 781 22.57 31.81 -16.13
N LEU A 782 22.98 33.08 -16.06
CA LEU A 782 22.77 33.89 -14.85
C LEU A 782 21.31 34.30 -14.60
N ASN A 783 20.51 34.49 -15.66
CA ASN A 783 19.07 34.70 -15.54
C ASN A 783 18.39 33.50 -14.86
N ASN A 784 18.91 32.29 -15.08
CA ASN A 784 18.44 31.05 -14.48
C ASN A 784 19.13 30.71 -13.14
N ASN A 785 19.92 31.64 -12.58
CA ASN A 785 20.71 31.44 -11.36
C ASN A 785 21.71 30.27 -11.46
N LEU A 786 22.33 30.08 -12.63
CA LEU A 786 23.36 29.06 -12.89
C LEU A 786 24.73 29.70 -13.13
N ILE A 787 25.80 28.99 -12.76
CA ILE A 787 27.18 29.41 -13.00
C ILE A 787 27.89 28.31 -13.78
N PRO A 788 28.22 28.52 -15.07
CA PRO A 788 28.84 27.51 -15.91
C PRO A 788 30.32 27.32 -15.59
N ALA A 789 30.87 26.16 -15.98
CA ALA A 789 32.30 25.93 -15.97
C ALA A 789 32.99 26.71 -17.10
N VAL A 790 34.29 26.96 -16.96
CA VAL A 790 35.05 27.78 -17.91
C VAL A 790 36.26 27.05 -18.41
N ILE A 791 36.47 27.02 -19.72
CA ILE A 791 37.76 26.59 -20.28
C ILE A 791 38.63 27.83 -20.51
N PHE A 792 39.81 27.84 -19.90
CA PHE A 792 40.82 28.85 -20.12
C PHE A 792 42.21 28.19 -20.14
N LYS A 793 43.02 28.50 -21.15
CA LYS A 793 44.31 27.86 -21.46
C LYS A 793 44.24 26.33 -21.55
N GLY A 794 43.18 25.78 -22.15
CA GLY A 794 42.98 24.35 -22.30
C GLY A 794 42.68 23.60 -20.99
N GLN A 795 42.44 24.31 -19.88
CA GLN A 795 42.04 23.73 -18.59
C GLN A 795 40.61 24.14 -18.23
N THR A 796 39.82 23.17 -17.75
CA THR A 796 38.47 23.42 -17.25
C THR A 796 38.53 23.87 -15.79
N HIS A 797 38.07 25.10 -15.56
CA HIS A 797 37.98 25.74 -14.25
C HIS A 797 36.56 25.60 -13.67
N SER A 798 36.50 25.41 -12.35
CA SER A 798 35.25 25.30 -11.59
C SER A 798 34.42 26.60 -11.65
N PRO A 799 33.07 26.53 -11.52
CA PRO A 799 32.18 27.69 -11.46
C PRO A 799 32.65 28.83 -10.53
N ILE A 800 33.28 28.51 -9.39
CA ILE A 800 33.80 29.48 -8.43
C ILE A 800 34.91 30.38 -9.05
N GLN A 801 35.64 29.86 -10.02
CA GLN A 801 36.75 30.54 -10.67
C GLN A 801 36.32 31.39 -11.88
N LEU A 802 35.04 31.30 -12.31
CA LEU A 802 34.50 32.02 -13.47
C LEU A 802 34.80 33.52 -13.42
N ALA A 803 34.44 34.19 -12.32
CA ALA A 803 34.64 35.63 -12.18
C ALA A 803 36.12 36.04 -12.29
N ASN A 804 37.03 35.24 -11.69
CA ASN A 804 38.46 35.49 -11.75
C ASN A 804 39.03 35.32 -13.16
N GLN A 805 38.60 34.25 -13.86
CA GLN A 805 39.09 33.96 -15.22
C GLN A 805 38.50 34.93 -16.25
N LEU A 806 37.22 35.31 -16.14
CA LEU A 806 36.62 36.35 -16.97
C LEU A 806 37.41 37.65 -16.88
N ILE A 807 37.70 38.12 -15.66
CA ILE A 807 38.43 39.37 -15.47
C ILE A 807 39.87 39.25 -15.98
N SER A 808 40.55 38.13 -15.74
CA SER A 808 41.92 37.93 -16.23
C SER A 808 41.99 37.83 -17.76
N CYS A 809 40.96 37.28 -18.40
CA CYS A 809 40.90 37.16 -19.85
C CYS A 809 40.54 38.49 -20.50
N PHE A 810 39.59 39.22 -19.91
CA PHE A 810 39.20 40.56 -20.34
C PHE A 810 40.34 41.57 -20.16
N SER A 811 41.10 41.51 -19.06
CA SER A 811 42.26 42.38 -18.84
C SER A 811 43.34 42.18 -19.91
N LYS A 812 43.62 40.95 -20.31
CA LYS A 812 44.56 40.63 -21.41
C LYS A 812 44.06 41.09 -22.77
N TYR A 813 42.76 40.99 -23.01
CA TYR A 813 42.14 41.53 -24.23
C TYR A 813 42.30 43.05 -24.30
N MET A 814 42.05 43.74 -23.19
CA MET A 814 42.28 45.18 -23.06
C MET A 814 43.75 45.57 -23.25
N GLU A 815 44.70 44.81 -22.69
CA GLU A 815 46.13 45.04 -22.91
C GLU A 815 46.53 44.91 -24.40
N ARG A 816 45.98 43.93 -25.12
CA ARG A 816 46.22 43.75 -26.57
C ARG A 816 45.63 44.90 -27.38
N LEU A 817 44.41 45.31 -27.07
CA LEU A 817 43.77 46.45 -27.73
C LEU A 817 44.55 47.75 -27.47
N HIS A 818 44.94 48.03 -26.23
CA HIS A 818 45.75 49.21 -25.91
C HIS A 818 47.11 49.18 -26.61
N LYS A 819 47.74 48.00 -26.74
CA LYS A 819 48.97 47.86 -27.51
C LYS A 819 48.76 48.15 -29.01
N ALA A 820 47.70 47.63 -29.61
CA ALA A 820 47.35 47.90 -31.01
C ALA A 820 47.03 49.39 -31.26
N ILE A 821 46.27 50.02 -30.34
CA ILE A 821 45.98 51.46 -30.38
C ILE A 821 47.27 52.29 -30.29
N LYS A 822 48.20 51.88 -29.41
CA LYS A 822 49.49 52.56 -29.23
C LYS A 822 50.40 52.41 -30.46
N GLU A 823 50.41 51.24 -31.09
CA GLU A 823 51.16 50.98 -32.33
C GLU A 823 50.56 51.74 -33.54
N LEU A 824 49.24 51.99 -33.55
CA LEU A 824 48.56 52.82 -34.56
C LEU A 824 48.76 54.33 -34.37
N SER A 825 49.04 54.79 -33.13
CA SER A 825 49.26 56.21 -32.82
C SER A 825 50.66 56.74 -33.18
N GLU A 826 51.54 55.89 -33.72
CA GLU A 826 52.90 56.28 -34.15
C GLU A 826 53.03 56.51 -35.69
N GLY A 827 51.92 56.51 -36.44
CA GLY A 827 51.90 56.87 -37.88
C GLY A 827 51.09 58.13 -38.16
N GLU A 828 51.73 59.16 -38.73
CA GLU A 828 51.12 60.43 -39.12
C GLU A 828 50.20 60.27 -40.36
N GLU A 829 48.89 60.17 -40.15
CA GLU A 829 47.78 60.82 -40.89
C GLU A 829 46.42 60.11 -40.62
N LEU A 830 45.34 60.89 -40.47
CA LEU A 830 44.01 60.40 -40.05
C LEU A 830 43.24 59.66 -41.17
N SER A 831 43.27 58.32 -41.15
CA SER A 831 42.48 57.40 -42.00
C SER A 831 41.06 57.15 -41.44
N PRO A 832 40.04 56.79 -42.28
CA PRO A 832 38.69 56.35 -41.85
C PRO A 832 38.66 55.22 -40.81
N GLU A 833 39.78 54.53 -40.58
CA GLU A 833 39.98 53.56 -39.50
C GLU A 833 40.01 54.22 -38.11
N GLN A 834 40.47 55.46 -37.98
CA GLN A 834 40.52 56.18 -36.70
C GLN A 834 39.13 56.62 -36.20
N LEU A 835 38.16 56.75 -37.11
CA LEU A 835 36.74 57.00 -36.77
C LEU A 835 36.05 55.72 -36.27
N LYS A 836 36.38 54.55 -36.85
CA LYS A 836 35.97 53.23 -36.32
C LYS A 836 36.53 52.98 -34.92
N LEU A 837 37.76 53.39 -34.64
CA LEU A 837 38.41 53.25 -33.32
C LEU A 837 37.75 54.11 -32.21
N LYS A 838 37.23 55.30 -32.52
CA LYS A 838 36.43 56.11 -31.57
C LYS A 838 35.06 55.49 -31.28
N GLU A 839 34.41 54.89 -32.27
CA GLU A 839 33.18 54.11 -32.10
C GLU A 839 33.42 52.83 -31.29
N GLU A 840 34.58 52.18 -31.46
CA GLU A 840 35.01 51.05 -30.64
C GLU A 840 35.27 51.44 -29.18
N HIS A 841 35.78 52.64 -28.90
CA HIS A 841 36.00 53.12 -27.53
C HIS A 841 34.69 53.28 -26.73
N GLY A 842 33.62 53.74 -27.38
CA GLY A 842 32.27 53.78 -26.80
C GLY A 842 31.69 52.39 -26.51
N LYS A 843 31.90 51.44 -27.43
CA LYS A 843 31.53 50.02 -27.25
C LYS A 843 32.30 49.37 -26.09
N ILE A 844 33.58 49.71 -25.89
CA ILE A 844 34.40 49.21 -24.79
C ILE A 844 33.88 49.68 -23.42
N GLN A 845 33.51 50.96 -23.28
CA GLN A 845 32.89 51.44 -22.03
C GLN A 845 31.55 50.75 -21.73
N GLN A 846 30.76 50.47 -22.78
CA GLN A 846 29.52 49.72 -22.66
C GLN A 846 29.78 48.26 -22.24
N LEU A 847 30.78 47.60 -22.83
CA LEU A 847 31.22 46.25 -22.47
C LEU A 847 31.75 46.18 -21.02
N ILE A 848 32.48 47.18 -20.54
CA ILE A 848 32.95 47.23 -19.15
C ILE A 848 31.78 47.34 -18.17
N LYS A 849 30.80 48.22 -18.44
CA LYS A 849 29.59 48.32 -17.63
C LYS A 849 28.78 47.02 -17.63
N GLN A 850 28.71 46.34 -18.77
CA GLN A 850 28.05 45.06 -18.89
C GLN A 850 28.79 43.97 -18.09
N LEU A 851 30.12 43.92 -18.21
CA LEU A 851 30.97 43.02 -17.44
C LEU A 851 30.83 43.25 -15.93
N GLU A 852 30.76 44.51 -15.48
CA GLU A 852 30.53 44.88 -14.08
C GLU A 852 29.20 44.32 -13.56
N LYS A 853 28.09 44.56 -14.28
CA LYS A 853 26.78 43.99 -13.93
C LYS A 853 26.79 42.46 -13.92
N THR A 854 27.44 41.84 -14.90
CA THR A 854 27.57 40.38 -15.00
C THR A 854 28.35 39.82 -13.81
N ILE A 855 29.44 40.46 -13.39
CA ILE A 855 30.22 40.04 -12.21
C ILE A 855 29.42 40.21 -10.92
N GLU A 856 28.70 41.33 -10.76
CA GLU A 856 27.81 41.53 -9.61
C GLU A 856 26.77 40.41 -9.52
N ARG A 857 26.16 40.06 -10.66
CA ARG A 857 25.19 38.97 -10.74
C ARG A 857 25.83 37.60 -10.45
N ILE A 858 27.03 37.32 -10.94
CA ILE A 858 27.78 36.09 -10.59
C ILE A 858 28.00 36.02 -9.07
N ILE A 859 28.40 37.12 -8.44
CA ILE A 859 28.64 37.18 -6.99
C ILE A 859 27.34 36.93 -6.23
N GLU A 860 26.23 37.54 -6.66
CA GLU A 860 24.91 37.35 -6.07
C GLU A 860 24.47 35.89 -6.15
N VAL A 861 24.47 35.30 -7.35
CA VAL A 861 24.08 33.90 -7.58
C VAL A 861 24.98 32.96 -6.78
N ASN A 862 26.30 33.20 -6.76
CA ASN A 862 27.23 32.38 -6.00
C ASN A 862 26.94 32.42 -4.49
N LYS A 863 26.69 33.62 -3.93
CA LYS A 863 26.33 33.79 -2.52
C LYS A 863 25.03 33.11 -2.14
N THR A 864 24.01 33.22 -3.00
CA THR A 864 22.67 32.70 -2.70
C THR A 864 22.62 31.18 -2.82
N PHE A 865 23.30 30.59 -3.81
CA PHE A 865 23.10 29.18 -4.16
C PHE A 865 24.32 28.27 -3.99
N TYR A 866 25.55 28.78 -4.07
CA TYR A 866 26.77 27.95 -4.07
C TYR A 866 27.58 28.05 -2.76
N VAL A 867 27.52 29.17 -2.05
CA VAL A 867 28.33 29.42 -0.83
C VAL A 867 27.98 28.52 0.37
N LYS A 868 26.77 27.93 0.43
CA LYS A 868 26.41 26.97 1.49
C LYS A 868 27.20 25.65 1.43
N GLN A 869 27.89 25.34 0.32
CA GLN A 869 28.62 24.07 0.11
C GLN A 869 30.07 24.05 0.63
N LYS A 870 30.43 24.84 1.66
CA LYS A 870 31.78 24.95 2.28
C LYS A 870 32.93 25.15 1.27
N LEU A 871 33.41 26.38 1.16
CA LEU A 871 34.84 26.67 0.94
C LEU A 871 35.15 28.06 1.52
N MET A 872 36.00 28.10 2.54
CA MET A 872 36.59 29.33 3.04
C MET A 872 37.41 30.00 1.91
N GLY A 873 37.09 31.26 1.61
CA GLY A 873 37.99 32.14 0.87
C GLY A 873 37.52 32.61 -0.51
N ALA A 874 37.20 33.91 -0.57
CA ALA A 874 37.42 34.84 -1.68
C ALA A 874 36.49 34.84 -2.91
N LEU A 875 35.25 35.31 -2.71
CA LEU A 875 34.65 36.29 -3.63
C LEU A 875 34.33 37.60 -2.87
N CYS A 876 35.36 38.40 -2.58
CA CYS A 876 35.18 39.69 -1.91
C CYS A 876 34.66 40.73 -2.92
N PRO A 877 33.45 41.33 -2.75
CA PRO A 877 32.93 42.33 -3.67
C PRO A 877 33.88 43.52 -3.86
N VAL A 878 34.58 43.90 -2.79
CA VAL A 878 35.56 44.98 -2.78
C VAL A 878 36.80 44.65 -3.61
N PHE A 879 37.23 43.39 -3.66
CA PHE A 879 38.35 42.95 -4.51
C PHE A 879 38.01 43.10 -5.99
N TYR A 880 36.80 42.71 -6.39
CA TYR A 880 36.37 42.79 -7.78
C TYR A 880 36.04 44.22 -8.21
N GLN A 881 35.41 45.03 -7.34
CA GLN A 881 35.23 46.45 -7.58
C GLN A 881 36.58 47.17 -7.80
N ASN A 882 37.62 46.86 -7.01
CA ASN A 882 38.95 47.44 -7.21
C ASN A 882 39.61 47.00 -8.53
N LYS A 883 39.43 45.74 -8.96
CA LYS A 883 39.93 45.25 -10.25
C LYS A 883 39.22 45.89 -11.45
N ILE A 884 37.91 46.11 -11.34
CA ILE A 884 37.10 46.80 -12.36
C ILE A 884 37.47 48.30 -12.42
N LEU A 885 37.70 48.93 -11.26
CA LEU A 885 38.23 50.29 -11.18
C LEU A 885 39.60 50.43 -11.83
N GLN A 886 40.50 49.46 -11.66
CA GLN A 886 41.79 49.42 -12.37
C GLN A 886 41.59 49.31 -13.89
N LEU A 887 40.64 48.49 -14.36
CA LEU A 887 40.31 48.40 -15.79
C LEU A 887 39.79 49.74 -16.34
N ASN A 888 38.95 50.46 -15.59
CA ASN A 888 38.44 51.79 -15.95
C ASN A 888 39.53 52.88 -15.99
N GLN A 889 40.55 52.80 -15.11
CA GLN A 889 41.68 53.74 -15.08
C GLN A 889 42.60 53.59 -16.30
N HIS A 890 42.63 52.41 -16.94
CA HIS A 890 43.43 52.16 -18.14
C HIS A 890 42.77 52.65 -19.45
N THR A 891 41.47 52.97 -19.44
CA THR A 891 40.71 53.47 -20.62
C THR A 891 40.68 54.99 -20.78
N SER A 892 41.09 55.75 -19.76
CA SER A 892 41.23 57.22 -19.83
C SER A 892 42.48 57.59 -20.65
N LEU A 893 42.28 58.35 -21.73
CA LEU A 893 43.36 58.97 -22.51
C LEU A 893 44.32 59.77 -21.59
N PRO A 894 45.63 59.79 -21.88
CA PRO A 894 46.62 60.42 -21.01
C PRO A 894 46.64 61.95 -21.20
N ASP A 895 45.57 62.62 -20.78
CA ASP A 895 45.61 64.07 -20.62
C ASP A 895 45.90 64.39 -19.15
N GLN A 896 47.19 64.60 -18.89
CA GLN A 896 47.87 65.08 -17.68
C GLN A 896 48.66 64.05 -16.86
N PRO A 897 49.92 64.38 -16.50
CA PRO A 897 50.77 63.52 -15.68
C PRO A 897 50.32 63.59 -14.22
N MET A 898 49.48 62.64 -13.79
CA MET A 898 49.16 62.47 -12.37
C MET A 898 50.22 61.61 -11.68
N ASP A 899 50.75 62.12 -10.56
CA ASP A 899 51.85 61.57 -9.78
C ASP A 899 51.58 60.14 -9.24
N LEU A 900 52.05 59.13 -9.97
CA LEU A 900 51.84 57.69 -9.79
C LEU A 900 52.39 57.09 -8.48
N LYS A 901 53.06 57.87 -7.62
CA LYS A 901 53.66 57.36 -6.36
C LYS A 901 52.81 57.58 -5.10
N LYS A 902 51.80 58.45 -5.11
CA LYS A 902 50.96 58.72 -3.92
C LYS A 902 49.69 57.86 -3.82
N THR A 903 49.10 57.43 -4.94
CA THR A 903 47.84 56.66 -4.97
C THR A 903 47.99 55.16 -4.68
N ARG A 904 49.17 54.56 -4.91
CA ARG A 904 49.43 53.14 -4.60
C ARG A 904 49.54 52.85 -3.09
N ARG A 905 49.90 53.84 -2.26
CA ARG A 905 50.09 53.65 -0.81
C ARG A 905 48.83 53.89 0.03
N THR A 906 47.86 54.63 -0.49
CA THR A 906 46.62 54.95 0.24
C THR A 906 45.53 53.89 0.06
N SER A 907 45.39 53.24 -1.10
CA SER A 907 44.37 52.19 -1.29
C SER A 907 44.70 50.88 -0.56
N TRP A 908 45.98 50.50 -0.47
CA TRP A 908 46.41 49.28 0.23
C TRP A 908 46.23 49.35 1.75
N ARG A 909 46.33 50.54 2.37
CA ARG A 909 46.10 50.73 3.82
C ARG A 909 44.62 50.81 4.19
N GLN A 910 43.77 51.32 3.30
CA GLN A 910 42.31 51.33 3.51
C GLN A 910 41.69 49.96 3.29
N VAL A 911 42.21 49.16 2.36
CA VAL A 911 41.72 47.79 2.10
C VAL A 911 42.10 46.82 3.24
N THR A 912 43.31 46.88 3.80
CA THR A 912 43.66 46.08 5.00
C THR A 912 42.86 46.50 6.22
N SER A 913 42.57 47.79 6.39
CA SER A 913 41.70 48.33 7.45
C SER A 913 40.25 47.84 7.35
N LEU A 914 39.68 47.79 6.13
CA LEU A 914 38.32 47.31 5.87
C LEU A 914 38.19 45.78 5.95
N VAL A 915 39.24 45.05 5.54
CA VAL A 915 39.29 43.57 5.62
C VAL A 915 39.46 43.11 7.07
N HIS A 916 40.28 43.78 7.89
CA HIS A 916 40.36 43.49 9.33
C HIS A 916 39.07 43.85 10.09
N LYS A 917 38.38 44.95 9.73
CA LYS A 917 37.13 45.36 10.40
C LYS A 917 35.92 44.47 10.08
N LYS A 918 35.87 43.77 8.94
CA LYS A 918 34.73 42.91 8.56
C LYS A 918 34.91 41.42 8.86
N LEU A 919 36.12 40.96 9.17
CA LEU A 919 36.38 39.57 9.56
C LEU A 919 36.14 39.29 11.06
N PHE A 920 36.03 40.33 11.90
CA PHE A 920 35.93 40.19 13.37
C PHE A 920 34.65 40.73 14.01
N PHE A 921 33.66 41.21 13.25
CA PHE A 921 32.34 41.56 13.80
C PHE A 921 31.22 41.11 12.87
N SER A 922 30.74 39.89 13.09
CA SER A 922 29.33 39.52 12.89
C SER A 922 28.95 38.41 13.88
N SER A 923 29.13 38.71 15.17
CA SER A 923 28.44 38.05 16.27
C SER A 923 27.50 39.07 16.90
N GLU A 924 26.20 38.87 16.69
CA GLU A 924 25.08 39.17 17.61
C GLU A 924 23.78 39.03 16.77
N ALA A 925 23.00 37.95 16.91
CA ALA A 925 22.22 37.59 18.09
C ALA A 925 21.33 38.77 18.57
N LYS A 926 20.08 38.78 18.09
CA LYS A 926 19.00 39.52 18.75
C LYS A 926 18.47 38.65 19.90
N ALA A 927 18.97 38.91 21.11
CA ALA A 927 18.23 38.65 22.34
C ALA A 927 17.51 39.95 22.75
N LEU A 928 16.23 39.84 23.10
CA LEU A 928 15.44 40.92 23.65
C LEU A 928 15.74 41.08 25.16
N THR A 929 16.28 42.25 25.49
CA THR A 929 16.06 43.09 26.70
C THR A 929 16.21 42.47 28.10
N PHE A 930 17.16 42.99 28.90
CA PHE A 930 16.87 43.95 29.97
C PHE A 930 18.15 44.61 30.53
N THR A 931 17.94 45.77 31.14
CA THR A 931 18.83 46.84 31.63
C THR A 931 20.00 46.48 32.56
N GLY A 932 21.07 47.30 32.53
CA GLY A 932 21.56 47.96 33.75
C GLY A 932 23.02 47.74 34.18
N GLU A 933 23.85 48.73 33.82
CA GLU A 933 24.95 49.32 34.61
C GLU A 933 26.36 48.70 34.66
N TYR A 934 27.30 49.65 34.54
CA TYR A 934 28.75 49.61 34.30
C TYR A 934 29.57 49.49 35.59
N ARG A 935 30.81 48.98 35.44
CA ARG A 935 32.13 49.45 35.96
C ARG A 935 33.01 48.23 36.28
N SER A 936 34.32 48.18 36.12
CA SER A 936 35.40 48.95 35.48
C SER A 936 36.70 48.17 35.79
N GLU A 937 37.78 48.45 35.04
CA GLU A 937 39.21 48.23 35.40
C GLU A 937 39.92 46.87 35.10
N ASP A 938 40.97 47.03 34.27
CA ASP A 938 42.35 46.54 34.43
C ASP A 938 42.79 45.08 34.11
N LEU A 939 43.54 44.98 33.00
CA LEU A 939 44.97 44.59 32.92
C LEU A 939 45.42 43.27 33.59
N ILE A 940 45.88 42.29 32.79
CA ILE A 940 47.28 41.78 32.73
C ILE A 940 47.37 40.42 31.98
N GLU A 941 48.36 40.35 31.09
CA GLU A 941 48.85 39.17 30.38
C GLU A 941 49.42 38.09 31.32
N ARG A 942 49.26 36.80 30.96
CA ARG A 942 50.34 35.86 30.60
C ARG A 942 49.89 34.40 30.78
N THR A 943 50.15 33.62 29.75
CA THR A 943 50.22 32.15 29.79
C THR A 943 51.36 31.67 30.69
N PRO A 944 51.33 30.41 31.16
CA PRO A 944 52.29 29.48 30.59
C PRO A 944 51.77 28.05 30.42
N VAL A 945 52.56 27.31 29.64
CA VAL A 945 52.50 25.89 29.32
C VAL A 945 53.45 25.13 30.25
N ASP A 946 53.18 23.83 30.41
CA ASP A 946 54.10 22.71 30.63
C ASP A 946 54.18 22.00 32.00
N THR A 947 54.02 20.67 31.85
CA THR A 947 54.72 19.55 32.52
C THR A 947 54.28 19.02 33.89
N ALA A 948 53.69 17.81 33.81
CA ALA A 948 54.18 16.54 34.37
C ALA A 948 54.12 16.25 35.89
N MET A 949 53.30 15.23 36.18
CA MET A 949 53.58 14.01 36.98
C MET A 949 53.86 14.06 38.49
N LEU A 950 53.15 13.14 39.16
CA LEU A 950 53.43 12.35 40.37
C LEU A 950 52.67 12.70 41.67
N ASP A 951 51.89 11.69 42.06
CA ASP A 951 51.72 11.08 43.38
C ASP A 951 50.81 11.68 44.48
N ALA A 952 50.18 10.71 45.14
CA ALA A 952 49.66 10.65 46.51
C ALA A 952 48.16 10.95 46.76
N GLN A 953 47.41 9.85 46.88
CA GLN A 953 46.28 9.62 47.80
C GLN A 953 46.70 9.74 49.30
N PRO A 954 45.82 9.59 50.33
CA PRO A 954 44.34 9.54 50.41
C PRO A 954 43.77 10.34 51.64
N ASP A 955 42.53 10.02 52.05
CA ASP A 955 41.89 10.26 53.37
C ASP A 955 41.31 11.68 53.58
N ASP A 956 40.17 11.94 54.24
CA ASP A 956 39.20 11.13 54.97
C ASP A 956 37.95 12.01 55.28
N LEU A 957 36.85 11.34 55.61
CA LEU A 957 35.84 11.70 56.64
C LEU A 957 34.88 12.92 56.56
N SER A 958 33.62 12.55 56.84
CA SER A 958 32.59 13.22 57.68
C SER A 958 31.95 14.53 57.17
N GLU A 959 30.65 14.54 56.88
CA GLU A 959 29.48 14.57 57.79
C GLU A 959 29.18 15.93 58.44
N HIS A 960 27.88 16.17 58.59
CA HIS A 960 27.17 17.26 59.29
C HIS A 960 26.90 18.54 58.49
N GLU A 961 25.67 18.72 58.01
CA GLU A 961 24.51 19.28 58.75
C GLU A 961 24.67 20.79 58.98
N ASN A 962 23.77 21.60 58.41
CA ASN A 962 22.56 22.04 59.11
C ASN A 962 21.94 23.29 58.44
N THR A 963 20.59 23.27 58.38
CA THR A 963 19.67 24.41 58.62
C THR A 963 19.75 25.61 57.66
N SER A 964 18.70 26.28 57.20
CA SER A 964 17.27 26.40 57.54
C SER A 964 16.81 27.66 56.79
N LEU A 965 15.66 27.73 56.11
CA LEU A 965 14.40 28.38 56.54
C LEU A 965 13.88 29.11 55.28
N SER A 966 12.78 28.64 54.70
CA SER A 966 11.46 29.29 54.72
C SER A 966 11.37 30.65 54.01
N SER A 967 10.75 30.70 52.83
CA SER A 967 9.41 31.28 52.62
C SER A 967 8.91 30.93 51.22
#